data_AF-A0A534XUM9-F1
#
_entry.id   AF-A0A534XUM9-F1
#
_cell.length_a   1.000
_cell.length_b   1.000
_cell.length_c   1.000
_cell.angle_alpha   90.00
_cell.angle_beta   90.00
_cell.angle_gamma   90.00
#
_symmetry.space_group_name_H-M   'P 1'
#
loop_
_entity.id
_entity.type
_entity.pdbx_description
1 polymer ?
#
loop_
_entity_poly.entity_id
_entity_poly.type
_entity_poly.pdbx_seq_one_letter_code
_entity_poly.pdbx_strand_id
1 'polypeptide(L)'
;MRTPDPTGLRGFSSPLRAALLALLGGIALEACGPGRSDGAAKTAAAALETTGGDPCNGVTLDATDPDHSGRSADGHVSFAAGSLTFTVPTLLPVTQGLADHGRTELTFALHPARPTTCVYVGDGASAFVFQECRHGHFRRTDRADGEEDGDDDGRTEPLPVAGSTAVADEFELHVKVSGKHAGATTVRLTLPGPAIDDGDECTADSCEAIAGVSHAPIDSSFCRGKANFHDRALAGLGGNGRSCADCHMASERFQLTPAAATARFVRMTSSGVDDPLFRAIDADDFRSNGAAAHDFTNLTENGLVRVSIPLPPNVKLLDCGATVPCPASALPTTEAVADVWRSVPSILDVKITGPDLAAPAWARGPNQRGGYQLDARIDTLQNQALAALRAHASVALDPPSSFLDDVATFQETQFSSPSVKLLSDAMSASVSPLPDPDPALDDLETAGKAVFTRSCAQCHGNVGGHPSTTTPILQGAPGTPAALARYHAIATACPRPVDTANPPRFSFAPCSPSQMRNVRTYEITNSGVAPAGTPCGGPAPQPACVTRITTSDPGRLLLTGFPAAGGAGDIEHMDSPNLRGISRTAPYFSNNTAATLEEVLAHYKQFFKRVQVQNPQAPLLTTKPGVVPAVIDRPFTDDEIPALLAYLRKI
;
A
#
# COMPACT_ATOMS: atom_id res chain seq x y z
N MET A 1 31.03 45.50 0.05
CA MET A 1 31.56 46.44 -0.96
C MET A 1 32.53 45.68 -1.86
N ARG A 2 32.25 45.73 -3.17
CA ARG A 2 33.12 45.53 -4.35
C ARG A 2 33.78 44.18 -4.62
N THR A 3 33.22 43.53 -5.64
CA THR A 3 33.85 42.72 -6.69
C THR A 3 35.01 43.45 -7.39
N PRO A 4 35.83 42.72 -8.17
CA PRO A 4 35.67 42.86 -9.63
C PRO A 4 35.92 41.57 -10.45
N ASP A 5 35.15 41.45 -11.52
CA ASP A 5 35.55 40.94 -12.85
C ASP A 5 35.56 42.17 -13.79
N PRO A 6 36.44 42.32 -14.80
CA PRO A 6 36.07 41.84 -16.16
C PRO A 6 37.24 41.49 -17.13
N THR A 7 36.98 40.49 -17.99
CA THR A 7 37.27 40.35 -19.44
C THR A 7 38.50 41.02 -20.10
N GLY A 8 39.24 40.22 -20.91
CA GLY A 8 40.12 40.68 -22.00
C GLY A 8 40.43 39.56 -23.01
N LEU A 9 40.27 39.86 -24.30
CA LEU A 9 40.00 38.98 -25.45
C LEU A 9 41.16 38.99 -26.49
N ARG A 10 41.21 37.94 -27.35
CA ARG A 10 41.80 37.82 -28.72
C ARG A 10 43.31 37.54 -28.85
N GLY A 11 43.80 36.73 -29.79
CA GLY A 11 43.18 36.02 -30.92
C GLY A 11 44.23 35.45 -31.91
N PHE A 12 43.71 34.99 -33.07
CA PHE A 12 44.34 34.49 -34.32
C PHE A 12 44.50 32.96 -34.48
N SER A 13 44.11 32.31 -35.60
CA SER A 13 43.18 32.58 -36.71
C SER A 13 43.20 31.37 -37.65
N SER A 14 42.01 30.92 -38.06
CA SER A 14 41.74 30.11 -39.28
C SER A 14 42.07 30.93 -40.56
N PRO A 15 42.10 30.41 -41.83
CA PRO A 15 40.85 29.89 -42.46
C PRO A 15 40.92 28.98 -43.73
N LEU A 16 39.71 28.56 -44.16
CA LEU A 16 39.10 28.68 -45.52
C LEU A 16 38.75 27.42 -46.37
N ARG A 17 37.45 27.05 -46.28
CA ARG A 17 36.41 26.78 -47.31
C ARG A 17 36.71 26.24 -48.75
N ALA A 18 35.92 25.20 -49.08
CA ALA A 18 34.99 25.01 -50.22
C ALA A 18 35.48 24.52 -51.61
N ALA A 19 34.85 23.44 -52.11
CA ALA A 19 34.33 23.29 -53.49
C ALA A 19 33.47 22.01 -53.66
N LEU A 20 32.59 22.07 -54.66
CA LEU A 20 31.45 21.23 -55.06
C LEU A 20 31.73 20.69 -56.48
N LEU A 21 31.43 19.41 -56.83
CA LEU A 21 30.73 18.98 -58.07
C LEU A 21 30.73 17.44 -58.32
N ALA A 22 29.52 16.95 -58.58
CA ALA A 22 29.01 15.88 -59.47
C ALA A 22 29.94 14.87 -60.17
N LEU A 23 29.48 13.60 -60.20
CA LEU A 23 29.46 12.78 -61.42
C LEU A 23 28.30 11.77 -61.43
N LEU A 24 27.50 11.89 -62.49
CA LEU A 24 26.42 11.02 -62.93
C LEU A 24 26.96 9.71 -63.52
N GLY A 25 26.16 8.65 -63.42
CA GLY A 25 26.30 7.42 -64.20
C GLY A 25 24.95 6.74 -64.33
N GLY A 26 24.11 7.24 -65.23
CA GLY A 26 22.90 6.56 -65.67
C GLY A 26 23.21 5.48 -66.69
N ILE A 27 22.39 4.43 -66.70
CA ILE A 27 22.06 3.69 -67.92
C ILE A 27 20.56 3.87 -68.11
N ALA A 28 20.22 4.59 -69.18
CA ALA A 28 18.89 4.65 -69.75
C ALA A 28 18.75 3.52 -70.79
N LEU A 29 17.56 2.97 -70.93
CA LEU A 29 16.99 2.67 -72.24
C LEU A 29 15.48 3.02 -72.22
N GLU A 30 15.18 4.10 -72.94
CA GLU A 30 14.03 4.41 -73.82
C GLU A 30 13.01 3.26 -74.10
N ALA A 31 11.72 3.47 -74.40
CA ALA A 31 11.00 4.62 -74.98
C ALA A 31 9.47 4.54 -74.73
N CYS A 32 8.83 5.66 -75.04
CA CYS A 32 7.41 6.05 -74.97
C CYS A 32 6.56 5.52 -76.17
N GLY A 33 5.24 5.32 -76.00
CA GLY A 33 4.27 5.37 -77.13
C GLY A 33 2.97 4.53 -77.00
N PRO A 34 1.77 5.07 -77.33
CA PRO A 34 0.45 4.52 -76.94
C PRO A 34 -0.27 3.72 -78.04
N GLY A 35 -1.25 2.86 -77.68
CA GLY A 35 -2.28 2.39 -78.63
C GLY A 35 -2.96 1.03 -78.36
N ARG A 36 -4.20 1.11 -77.84
CA ARG A 36 -5.45 0.36 -78.17
C ARG A 36 -5.49 -1.18 -78.40
N SER A 37 -6.32 -1.82 -77.54
CA SER A 37 -7.28 -2.94 -77.72
C SER A 37 -6.92 -4.19 -78.57
N ASP A 38 -6.92 -5.38 -77.94
CA ASP A 38 -7.98 -6.41 -78.09
C ASP A 38 -7.70 -7.69 -77.27
N GLY A 39 -8.74 -8.19 -76.58
CA GLY A 39 -9.13 -9.62 -76.56
C GLY A 39 -8.27 -10.71 -75.89
N ALA A 40 -8.62 -11.00 -74.62
CA ALA A 40 -8.84 -12.32 -74.00
C ALA A 40 -7.78 -13.46 -74.05
N ALA A 41 -7.32 -13.87 -72.86
CA ALA A 41 -7.52 -15.23 -72.34
C ALA A 41 -7.20 -15.32 -70.84
N LYS A 42 -8.12 -15.93 -70.09
CA LYS A 42 -8.15 -16.10 -68.63
C LYS A 42 -7.15 -17.13 -68.14
N THR A 43 -6.39 -16.78 -67.11
CA THR A 43 -5.98 -17.70 -66.02
C THR A 43 -5.92 -16.90 -64.72
N ALA A 44 -7.06 -16.75 -64.05
CA ALA A 44 -7.09 -16.26 -62.69
C ALA A 44 -6.70 -17.41 -61.77
N ALA A 45 -5.47 -17.37 -61.26
CA ALA A 45 -5.14 -18.01 -60.01
C ALA A 45 -6.06 -17.39 -58.95
N ALA A 46 -6.89 -18.22 -58.33
CA ALA A 46 -7.70 -17.80 -57.19
C ALA A 46 -6.74 -17.32 -56.09
N ALA A 47 -6.87 -16.05 -55.72
CA ALA A 47 -6.31 -15.54 -54.49
C ALA A 47 -6.99 -16.32 -53.35
N LEU A 48 -6.20 -17.08 -52.61
CA LEU A 48 -6.57 -17.60 -51.31
C LEU A 48 -6.64 -16.36 -50.39
N GLU A 49 -7.84 -15.82 -50.15
CA GLU A 49 -8.02 -14.72 -49.19
C GLU A 49 -7.72 -15.25 -47.78
N THR A 50 -6.59 -14.82 -47.24
CA THR A 50 -6.19 -14.99 -45.84
C THR A 50 -6.98 -14.03 -44.96
N THR A 51 -8.09 -14.47 -44.35
CA THR A 51 -8.79 -13.70 -43.31
C THR A 51 -8.24 -14.09 -41.93
N GLY A 52 -7.05 -13.57 -41.62
CA GLY A 52 -6.40 -13.73 -40.31
C GLY A 52 -7.10 -12.87 -39.25
N GLY A 53 -7.82 -13.52 -38.33
CA GLY A 53 -8.20 -12.88 -37.08
C GLY A 53 -6.97 -12.70 -36.19
N ASP A 54 -6.99 -11.69 -35.33
CA ASP A 54 -6.00 -11.49 -34.26
C ASP A 54 -6.68 -11.86 -32.93
N PRO A 55 -6.20 -12.90 -32.21
CA PRO A 55 -6.81 -13.32 -30.94
C PRO A 55 -6.90 -12.19 -29.91
N CYS A 56 -6.02 -11.18 -30.00
CA CYS A 56 -6.03 -10.01 -29.13
C CYS A 56 -7.27 -9.11 -29.32
N ASN A 57 -7.86 -9.10 -30.51
CA ASN A 57 -9.06 -8.33 -30.81
C ASN A 57 -10.37 -9.10 -30.52
N GLY A 58 -10.26 -10.37 -30.12
CA GLY A 58 -11.38 -11.28 -30.03
C GLY A 58 -11.88 -11.72 -31.40
N VAL A 59 -13.08 -12.26 -31.44
CA VAL A 59 -13.69 -12.82 -32.65
C VAL A 59 -15.07 -12.20 -32.87
N THR A 60 -15.32 -11.68 -34.06
CA THR A 60 -16.68 -11.34 -34.50
C THR A 60 -17.04 -12.16 -35.71
N LEU A 61 -18.09 -12.97 -35.59
CA LEU A 61 -18.62 -13.82 -36.65
C LEU A 61 -20.03 -13.37 -36.97
N ASP A 62 -20.29 -13.11 -38.25
CA ASP A 62 -21.64 -12.87 -38.77
C ASP A 62 -22.06 -14.07 -39.61
N ALA A 63 -23.21 -14.64 -39.29
CA ALA A 63 -23.81 -15.71 -40.08
C ALA A 63 -25.22 -15.30 -40.49
N THR A 64 -25.52 -15.37 -41.79
CA THR A 64 -26.80 -14.92 -42.36
C THR A 64 -27.45 -16.03 -43.18
N ASP A 65 -28.73 -16.31 -42.95
CA ASP A 65 -29.59 -17.03 -43.88
C ASP A 65 -30.48 -16.03 -44.63
N PRO A 66 -30.15 -15.68 -45.89
CA PRO A 66 -30.82 -14.60 -46.62
C PRO A 66 -32.24 -14.94 -47.08
N ASP A 67 -32.55 -16.21 -47.36
CA ASP A 67 -33.77 -16.61 -48.09
C ASP A 67 -34.37 -17.97 -47.66
N HIS A 68 -33.92 -18.58 -46.54
CA HIS A 68 -34.35 -19.93 -46.12
C HIS A 68 -34.08 -21.02 -47.18
N SER A 69 -33.17 -20.72 -48.12
CA SER A 69 -32.87 -21.59 -49.26
C SER A 69 -31.92 -22.73 -48.89
N GLY A 70 -31.49 -22.79 -47.62
CA GLY A 70 -30.43 -23.69 -47.14
C GLY A 70 -29.03 -23.24 -47.56
N ARG A 71 -28.88 -22.02 -48.10
CA ARG A 71 -27.59 -21.40 -48.44
C ARG A 71 -27.30 -20.27 -47.44
N SER A 72 -26.63 -20.60 -46.35
CA SER A 72 -26.16 -19.61 -45.38
C SER A 72 -24.84 -18.96 -45.86
N ALA A 73 -24.66 -17.68 -45.54
CA ALA A 73 -23.34 -17.06 -45.52
C ALA A 73 -22.81 -17.23 -44.10
N ASP A 74 -21.87 -18.15 -43.91
CA ASP A 74 -21.32 -18.50 -42.60
C ASP A 74 -20.20 -17.54 -42.21
N GLY A 75 -20.12 -17.25 -40.92
CA GLY A 75 -18.99 -16.51 -40.36
C GLY A 75 -17.87 -17.50 -40.07
N HIS A 76 -16.67 -17.26 -40.58
CA HIS A 76 -15.48 -18.07 -40.26
C HIS A 76 -14.29 -17.18 -39.94
N VAL A 77 -13.56 -17.53 -38.88
CA VAL A 77 -12.31 -16.89 -38.48
C VAL A 77 -11.35 -17.97 -38.03
N SER A 78 -10.12 -17.94 -38.57
CA SER A 78 -8.99 -18.73 -38.09
C SER A 78 -7.81 -17.82 -37.78
N PHE A 79 -7.07 -18.12 -36.71
CA PHE A 79 -5.81 -17.47 -36.39
C PHE A 79 -4.66 -18.24 -37.03
N ALA A 80 -3.73 -17.52 -37.68
CA ALA A 80 -2.53 -18.14 -38.24
C ALA A 80 -1.55 -18.62 -37.15
N ALA A 81 -1.64 -18.00 -35.96
CA ALA A 81 -0.97 -18.41 -34.73
C ALA A 81 -1.70 -17.79 -33.53
N GLY A 82 -1.43 -18.29 -32.32
CA GLY A 82 -2.14 -17.90 -31.11
C GLY A 82 -3.52 -18.56 -30.98
N SER A 83 -4.17 -18.37 -29.83
CA SER A 83 -5.49 -18.92 -29.53
C SER A 83 -6.28 -17.97 -28.63
N LEU A 84 -7.60 -17.99 -28.72
CA LEU A 84 -8.50 -17.22 -27.88
C LEU A 84 -9.12 -18.11 -26.81
N THR A 85 -8.95 -17.72 -25.55
CA THR A 85 -9.72 -18.27 -24.42
C THR A 85 -11.03 -17.49 -24.30
N PHE A 86 -12.17 -18.17 -24.34
CA PHE A 86 -13.49 -17.55 -24.30
C PHE A 86 -14.46 -18.37 -23.44
N THR A 87 -15.61 -17.77 -23.10
CA THR A 87 -16.70 -18.47 -22.42
C THR A 87 -17.74 -18.89 -23.46
N VAL A 88 -18.13 -20.16 -23.47
CA VAL A 88 -19.17 -20.66 -24.38
C VAL A 88 -20.48 -19.90 -24.13
N PRO A 89 -21.03 -19.17 -25.12
CA PRO A 89 -22.19 -18.32 -24.92
C PRO A 89 -23.40 -19.13 -24.44
N THR A 90 -24.19 -18.54 -23.54
CA THR A 90 -25.49 -19.09 -23.13
C THR A 90 -26.58 -18.82 -24.18
N LEU A 91 -26.43 -17.73 -24.93
CA LEU A 91 -27.32 -17.31 -26.00
C LEU A 91 -26.55 -16.63 -27.14
N LEU A 92 -27.10 -16.67 -28.34
CA LEU A 92 -26.62 -15.96 -29.52
C LEU A 92 -27.71 -14.99 -30.01
N PRO A 93 -27.47 -13.67 -30.01
CA PRO A 93 -28.48 -12.69 -30.39
C PRO A 93 -28.70 -12.64 -31.90
N VAL A 94 -29.96 -12.49 -32.31
CA VAL A 94 -30.34 -12.21 -33.69
C VAL A 94 -30.23 -10.70 -33.94
N THR A 95 -29.41 -10.30 -34.90
CA THR A 95 -29.20 -8.89 -35.27
C THR A 95 -30.13 -8.41 -36.38
N GLN A 96 -30.69 -9.34 -37.16
CA GLN A 96 -31.70 -9.07 -38.18
C GLN A 96 -32.62 -10.29 -38.30
N GLY A 97 -33.94 -10.07 -38.40
CA GLY A 97 -34.92 -11.16 -38.47
C GLY A 97 -35.34 -11.71 -37.09
N LEU A 98 -35.79 -12.96 -37.05
CA LEU A 98 -36.21 -13.67 -35.83
C LEU A 98 -35.54 -15.05 -35.78
N ALA A 99 -35.31 -15.56 -34.57
CA ALA A 99 -34.75 -16.91 -34.36
C ALA A 99 -35.80 -18.00 -34.62
N ASP A 100 -37.07 -17.71 -34.31
CA ASP A 100 -38.19 -18.67 -34.37
C ASP A 100 -37.82 -20.01 -33.69
N HIS A 101 -38.23 -21.17 -34.22
CA HIS A 101 -37.75 -22.50 -33.83
C HIS A 101 -36.52 -22.96 -34.63
N GLY A 102 -35.72 -22.02 -35.12
CA GLY A 102 -34.54 -22.30 -35.93
C GLY A 102 -33.39 -22.93 -35.16
N ARG A 103 -32.29 -23.23 -35.88
CA ARG A 103 -31.05 -23.76 -35.31
C ARG A 103 -29.82 -23.04 -35.84
N THR A 104 -28.91 -22.70 -34.93
CA THR A 104 -27.58 -22.11 -35.21
C THR A 104 -26.51 -22.96 -34.54
N GLU A 105 -25.34 -23.07 -35.17
CA GLU A 105 -24.22 -23.88 -34.70
C GLU A 105 -22.96 -23.00 -34.60
N LEU A 106 -22.27 -23.09 -33.46
CA LEU A 106 -20.94 -22.52 -33.26
C LEU A 106 -19.94 -23.67 -33.20
N THR A 107 -19.05 -23.77 -34.18
CA THR A 107 -17.96 -24.73 -34.22
C THR A 107 -16.66 -24.04 -33.87
N PHE A 108 -15.82 -24.66 -33.03
CA PHE A 108 -14.50 -24.14 -32.68
C PHE A 108 -13.50 -25.27 -32.40
N ALA A 109 -12.21 -24.99 -32.58
CA ALA A 109 -11.13 -25.95 -32.33
C ALA A 109 -9.85 -25.23 -31.92
N LEU A 110 -8.96 -25.94 -31.22
CA LEU A 110 -7.55 -25.57 -31.02
C LEU A 110 -6.70 -26.59 -31.76
N HIS A 111 -6.07 -26.23 -32.88
CA HIS A 111 -5.37 -27.22 -33.70
C HIS A 111 -4.23 -27.92 -32.94
N PRO A 112 -4.06 -29.25 -33.11
CA PRO A 112 -4.79 -30.15 -34.01
C PRO A 112 -5.97 -30.90 -33.35
N ALA A 113 -6.53 -30.39 -32.25
CA ALA A 113 -7.63 -31.03 -31.55
C ALA A 113 -8.89 -31.16 -32.43
N ARG A 114 -9.72 -32.17 -32.13
CA ARG A 114 -10.99 -32.37 -32.83
C ARG A 114 -11.93 -31.18 -32.56
N PRO A 115 -12.58 -30.61 -33.59
CA PRO A 115 -13.51 -29.50 -33.40
C PRO A 115 -14.69 -29.87 -32.50
N THR A 116 -15.17 -28.88 -31.76
CA THR A 116 -16.39 -28.95 -30.96
C THR A 116 -17.45 -28.06 -31.58
N THR A 117 -18.65 -28.61 -31.81
CA THR A 117 -19.80 -27.86 -32.32
C THR A 117 -20.86 -27.76 -31.23
N CYS A 118 -21.17 -26.54 -30.81
CA CYS A 118 -22.25 -26.22 -29.89
C CYS A 118 -23.50 -25.77 -30.66
N VAL A 119 -24.63 -26.34 -30.29
CA VAL A 119 -25.93 -26.17 -30.94
C VAL A 119 -26.78 -25.22 -30.13
N TYR A 120 -27.38 -24.25 -30.82
CA TYR A 120 -28.30 -23.27 -30.24
C TYR A 120 -29.65 -23.34 -30.96
N VAL A 121 -30.74 -23.33 -30.20
CA VAL A 121 -32.11 -23.43 -30.71
C VAL A 121 -32.85 -22.13 -30.44
N GLY A 122 -33.61 -21.66 -31.43
CA GLY A 122 -34.35 -20.41 -31.31
C GLY A 122 -35.41 -20.46 -30.20
N ASP A 123 -35.54 -19.35 -29.47
CA ASP A 123 -36.51 -19.18 -28.39
C ASP A 123 -37.91 -18.77 -28.87
N GLY A 124 -38.13 -18.71 -30.19
CA GLY A 124 -39.34 -18.15 -30.79
C GLY A 124 -39.34 -16.62 -30.90
N ALA A 125 -38.27 -15.95 -30.48
CA ALA A 125 -38.13 -14.50 -30.46
C ALA A 125 -36.81 -14.05 -31.12
N SER A 126 -35.93 -13.36 -30.39
CA SER A 126 -34.74 -12.67 -30.92
C SER A 126 -33.41 -13.32 -30.51
N ALA A 127 -33.39 -14.56 -30.03
CA ALA A 127 -32.16 -15.24 -29.65
C ALA A 127 -32.18 -16.75 -29.91
N PHE A 128 -31.00 -17.32 -30.14
CA PHE A 128 -30.79 -18.76 -30.07
C PHE A 128 -30.19 -19.11 -28.70
N VAL A 129 -30.78 -20.08 -28.00
CA VAL A 129 -30.39 -20.51 -26.66
C VAL A 129 -29.58 -21.80 -26.73
N PHE A 130 -28.52 -21.89 -25.94
CA PHE A 130 -27.65 -23.06 -25.88
C PHE A 130 -28.44 -24.34 -25.58
N GLN A 131 -28.17 -25.40 -26.33
CA GLN A 131 -28.76 -26.73 -26.11
C GLN A 131 -27.70 -27.74 -25.65
N GLU A 132 -26.70 -28.00 -26.48
CA GLU A 132 -25.66 -29.01 -26.25
C GLU A 132 -24.42 -28.75 -27.09
N CYS A 133 -23.27 -29.30 -26.70
CA CYS A 133 -22.08 -29.41 -27.56
C CYS A 133 -21.81 -30.86 -27.91
N ARG A 134 -21.19 -31.08 -29.07
CA ARG A 134 -20.77 -32.39 -29.59
C ARG A 134 -19.45 -32.26 -30.33
N HIS A 135 -18.74 -33.36 -30.53
CA HIS A 135 -17.65 -33.37 -31.51
C HIS A 135 -18.21 -33.07 -32.92
N GLY A 136 -17.51 -32.23 -33.66
CA GLY A 136 -17.96 -31.76 -34.96
C GLY A 136 -16.81 -31.58 -35.95
N HIS A 137 -17.11 -30.93 -37.06
CA HIS A 137 -16.16 -30.58 -38.11
C HIS A 137 -16.46 -29.18 -38.64
N PHE A 138 -15.44 -28.48 -39.11
CA PHE A 138 -15.63 -27.23 -39.85
C PHE A 138 -16.16 -27.53 -41.26
N ARG A 139 -17.07 -26.70 -41.76
CA ARG A 139 -17.65 -26.82 -43.11
C ARG A 139 -16.67 -26.26 -44.14
N ARG A 140 -15.63 -27.01 -44.53
CA ARG A 140 -14.77 -26.60 -45.66
C ARG A 140 -15.54 -26.68 -46.98
N THR A 141 -15.38 -25.68 -47.84
CA THR A 141 -16.09 -25.51 -49.11
C THR A 141 -15.81 -26.56 -50.20
N ASP A 142 -14.85 -27.49 -50.02
CA ASP A 142 -14.37 -28.36 -51.12
C ASP A 142 -14.09 -29.82 -50.74
N ARG A 143 -14.97 -30.48 -49.96
CA ARG A 143 -14.87 -31.95 -49.79
C ARG A 143 -16.23 -32.61 -49.97
N ALA A 144 -16.30 -33.51 -50.94
CA ALA A 144 -17.48 -34.32 -51.23
C ALA A 144 -17.88 -35.10 -49.98
N ASP A 145 -19.14 -34.92 -49.59
CA ASP A 145 -19.78 -35.58 -48.46
C ASP A 145 -19.67 -37.10 -48.61
N GLY A 146 -18.95 -37.76 -47.71
CA GLY A 146 -18.91 -39.22 -47.68
C GLY A 146 -17.63 -39.80 -47.10
N GLU A 147 -17.42 -39.59 -45.81
CA GLU A 147 -16.58 -40.47 -44.97
C GLU A 147 -17.00 -40.22 -43.51
N GLU A 148 -18.09 -40.91 -43.09
CA GLU A 148 -18.31 -41.21 -41.67
C GLU A 148 -17.32 -42.29 -41.30
N ASP A 149 -16.24 -41.94 -40.59
CA ASP A 149 -15.32 -42.93 -40.05
C ASP A 149 -15.16 -42.78 -38.53
N GLY A 150 -15.48 -43.88 -37.84
CA GLY A 150 -14.62 -44.45 -36.80
C GLY A 150 -14.91 -44.03 -35.37
N ASP A 151 -15.70 -44.86 -34.68
CA ASP A 151 -15.62 -45.05 -33.23
C ASP A 151 -14.20 -45.49 -32.82
N ASP A 152 -13.49 -44.67 -32.03
CA ASP A 152 -12.28 -45.00 -31.23
C ASP A 152 -11.90 -43.76 -30.39
N ASP A 153 -11.43 -43.77 -29.14
CA ASP A 153 -11.37 -44.69 -28.00
C ASP A 153 -10.95 -43.88 -26.74
N GLY A 154 -11.68 -44.04 -25.64
CA GLY A 154 -11.03 -44.16 -24.32
C GLY A 154 -10.59 -42.93 -23.52
N ARG A 155 -10.68 -41.67 -23.99
CA ARG A 155 -10.56 -40.48 -23.12
C ARG A 155 -11.52 -39.36 -23.54
N THR A 156 -12.76 -39.44 -23.09
CA THR A 156 -13.72 -38.33 -23.26
C THR A 156 -13.42 -37.26 -22.23
N GLU A 157 -12.68 -36.22 -22.62
CA GLU A 157 -12.79 -34.95 -21.89
C GLU A 157 -14.26 -34.50 -21.92
N PRO A 158 -14.82 -33.98 -20.82
CA PRO A 158 -16.20 -33.51 -20.80
C PRO A 158 -16.39 -32.43 -21.87
N LEU A 159 -17.38 -32.60 -22.75
CA LEU A 159 -17.75 -31.56 -23.71
C LEU A 159 -18.18 -30.29 -22.95
N PRO A 160 -17.79 -29.10 -23.41
CA PRO A 160 -18.12 -27.86 -22.72
C PRO A 160 -19.64 -27.65 -22.72
N VAL A 161 -20.14 -27.03 -21.65
CA VAL A 161 -21.53 -26.54 -21.56
C VAL A 161 -21.54 -25.02 -21.59
N ALA A 162 -22.71 -24.41 -21.82
CA ALA A 162 -22.89 -22.97 -21.68
C ALA A 162 -22.25 -22.44 -20.38
N GLY A 163 -21.43 -21.38 -20.49
CA GLY A 163 -20.67 -20.81 -19.37
C GLY A 163 -19.32 -21.48 -19.08
N SER A 164 -18.98 -22.58 -19.76
CA SER A 164 -17.65 -23.19 -19.65
C SER A 164 -16.59 -22.36 -20.38
N THR A 165 -15.38 -22.33 -19.86
CA THR A 165 -14.22 -21.76 -20.56
C THR A 165 -13.73 -22.73 -21.63
N ALA A 166 -13.49 -22.24 -22.84
CA ALA A 166 -12.95 -22.98 -23.98
C ALA A 166 -11.78 -22.19 -24.60
N VAL A 167 -10.90 -22.89 -25.31
CA VAL A 167 -9.76 -22.30 -26.04
C VAL A 167 -9.84 -22.76 -27.49
N ALA A 168 -9.70 -21.83 -28.43
CA ALA A 168 -9.74 -22.13 -29.85
C ALA A 168 -8.89 -21.16 -30.68
N ASP A 169 -8.34 -21.67 -31.78
CA ASP A 169 -7.66 -20.91 -32.83
C ASP A 169 -8.46 -20.83 -34.14
N GLU A 170 -9.56 -21.57 -34.25
CA GLU A 170 -10.49 -21.51 -35.38
C GLU A 170 -11.94 -21.54 -34.88
N PHE A 171 -12.79 -20.74 -35.52
CA PHE A 171 -14.19 -20.55 -35.18
C PHE A 171 -15.04 -20.45 -36.44
N GLU A 172 -16.22 -21.06 -36.40
CA GLU A 172 -17.22 -21.00 -37.45
C GLU A 172 -18.61 -20.83 -36.83
N LEU A 173 -19.37 -19.87 -37.31
CA LEU A 173 -20.77 -19.65 -36.96
C LEU A 173 -21.63 -19.95 -38.19
N HIS A 174 -22.58 -20.85 -38.03
CA HIS A 174 -23.45 -21.31 -39.11
C HIS A 174 -24.92 -21.25 -38.68
N VAL A 175 -25.79 -20.68 -39.52
CA VAL A 175 -27.25 -20.66 -39.33
C VAL A 175 -27.87 -21.72 -40.23
N LYS A 176 -28.46 -22.77 -39.64
CA LYS A 176 -28.87 -23.99 -40.36
C LYS A 176 -30.29 -23.91 -40.91
N VAL A 177 -31.23 -23.37 -40.14
CA VAL A 177 -32.65 -23.25 -40.49
C VAL A 177 -33.25 -22.11 -39.67
N SER A 178 -33.85 -21.09 -40.29
CA SER A 178 -34.83 -20.22 -39.65
C SER A 178 -36.26 -20.69 -40.02
N GLY A 179 -37.26 -20.45 -39.16
CA GLY A 179 -38.62 -20.96 -39.40
C GLY A 179 -39.27 -20.37 -40.66
N LYS A 180 -40.20 -21.12 -41.28
CA LYS A 180 -40.84 -20.84 -42.60
C LYS A 180 -41.59 -19.48 -42.73
N HIS A 181 -41.55 -18.60 -41.73
CA HIS A 181 -42.36 -17.38 -41.64
C HIS A 181 -41.58 -16.09 -41.29
N ALA A 182 -40.24 -16.10 -41.20
CA ALA A 182 -39.42 -14.90 -40.96
C ALA A 182 -38.71 -14.44 -42.25
N GLY A 183 -38.28 -13.17 -42.35
CA GLY A 183 -37.38 -12.71 -43.43
C GLY A 183 -35.94 -13.25 -43.25
N ALA A 184 -34.95 -12.63 -43.91
CA ALA A 184 -33.54 -12.94 -43.70
C ALA A 184 -33.16 -12.90 -42.20
N THR A 185 -32.49 -13.94 -41.70
CA THR A 185 -32.03 -14.03 -40.31
C THR A 185 -30.51 -13.91 -40.23
N THR A 186 -30.02 -12.92 -39.49
CA THR A 186 -28.59 -12.70 -39.23
C THR A 186 -28.28 -12.86 -37.74
N VAL A 187 -27.26 -13.64 -37.42
CA VAL A 187 -26.71 -13.82 -36.08
C VAL A 187 -25.30 -13.23 -36.05
N ARG A 188 -25.03 -12.38 -35.07
CA ARG A 188 -23.68 -11.86 -34.81
C ARG A 188 -23.20 -12.41 -33.47
N LEU A 189 -22.12 -13.18 -33.49
CA LEU A 189 -21.37 -13.55 -32.30
C LEU A 189 -20.16 -12.63 -32.17
N THR A 190 -20.06 -11.92 -31.04
CA THR A 190 -18.85 -11.20 -30.65
C THR A 190 -18.28 -11.82 -29.38
N LEU A 191 -17.11 -12.45 -29.49
CA LEU A 191 -16.30 -12.91 -28.38
C LEU A 191 -15.22 -11.85 -28.11
N PRO A 192 -15.14 -11.27 -26.90
CA PRO A 192 -14.12 -10.27 -26.58
C PRO A 192 -12.72 -10.89 -26.61
N GLY A 193 -11.71 -10.07 -26.92
CA GLY A 193 -10.30 -10.44 -26.74
C GLY A 193 -9.94 -10.64 -25.25
N PRO A 194 -8.77 -11.23 -24.97
CA PRO A 194 -8.31 -11.41 -23.59
C PRO A 194 -8.08 -10.05 -22.91
N ALA A 195 -8.20 -10.02 -21.58
CA ALA A 195 -7.73 -8.87 -20.81
C ALA A 195 -6.21 -8.75 -21.02
N ILE A 196 -5.78 -7.63 -21.59
CA ILE A 196 -4.36 -7.35 -21.84
C ILE A 196 -3.71 -6.84 -20.54
N ASP A 197 -4.42 -5.99 -19.80
CA ASP A 197 -3.98 -5.38 -18.55
C ASP A 197 -4.18 -6.35 -17.37
N ASP A 198 -3.11 -6.74 -16.69
CA ASP A 198 -3.18 -7.58 -15.47
C ASP A 198 -3.36 -6.76 -14.18
N GLY A 199 -3.40 -5.43 -14.31
CA GLY A 199 -3.50 -4.49 -13.22
C GLY A 199 -2.20 -4.30 -12.45
N ASP A 200 -1.07 -4.87 -12.90
CA ASP A 200 0.24 -4.61 -12.33
C ASP A 200 0.94 -3.48 -13.08
N GLU A 201 1.03 -2.31 -12.45
CA GLU A 201 1.77 -1.15 -12.98
C GLU A 201 3.27 -1.42 -13.23
N CYS A 202 3.78 -2.58 -12.81
CA CYS A 202 5.13 -3.04 -13.03
C CYS A 202 5.31 -4.03 -14.18
N THR A 203 4.27 -4.26 -14.96
CA THR A 203 4.33 -5.00 -16.21
C THR A 203 3.93 -4.09 -17.37
N ALA A 204 4.69 -4.19 -18.46
CA ALA A 204 4.32 -3.62 -19.73
C ALA A 204 3.47 -4.66 -20.46
N ASP A 205 2.19 -4.36 -20.53
CA ASP A 205 1.21 -5.28 -21.07
C ASP A 205 1.07 -5.08 -22.57
N SER A 206 1.16 -6.17 -23.30
CA SER A 206 0.96 -6.17 -24.74
C SER A 206 0.33 -7.48 -25.18
N CYS A 207 -0.37 -7.45 -26.29
CA CYS A 207 -0.90 -8.66 -26.91
C CYS A 207 -0.41 -8.71 -28.34
N GLU A 208 0.35 -9.76 -28.66
CA GLU A 208 0.84 -10.04 -30.01
C GLU A 208 0.03 -11.20 -30.59
N ALA A 209 -0.40 -11.07 -31.85
CA ALA A 209 -1.25 -12.09 -32.49
C ALA A 209 -0.70 -13.52 -32.41
N ILE A 210 0.63 -13.68 -32.38
CA ILE A 210 1.31 -14.99 -32.31
C ILE A 210 1.58 -15.41 -30.85
N ALA A 211 2.17 -14.52 -30.06
CA ALA A 211 2.63 -14.82 -28.70
C ALA A 211 1.53 -14.71 -27.64
N GLY A 212 0.37 -14.14 -27.98
CA GLY A 212 -0.72 -13.86 -27.07
C GLY A 212 -0.43 -12.67 -26.16
N VAL A 213 -1.12 -12.63 -25.02
CA VAL A 213 -0.89 -11.61 -23.98
C VAL A 213 0.46 -11.86 -23.31
N SER A 214 1.23 -10.80 -23.15
CA SER A 214 2.50 -10.79 -22.43
C SER A 214 2.54 -9.63 -21.45
N HIS A 215 3.09 -9.92 -20.26
CA HIS A 215 3.27 -8.99 -19.16
C HIS A 215 4.77 -8.89 -18.89
N ALA A 216 5.44 -7.92 -19.52
CA ALA A 216 6.89 -7.80 -19.46
C ALA A 216 7.33 -6.91 -18.27
N PRO A 217 8.17 -7.39 -17.34
CA PRO A 217 8.57 -6.59 -16.18
C PRO A 217 9.21 -5.25 -16.58
N ILE A 218 8.75 -4.16 -15.96
CA ILE A 218 9.30 -2.82 -16.15
C ILE A 218 10.47 -2.60 -15.19
N ASP A 219 11.65 -2.31 -15.72
CA ASP A 219 12.84 -2.00 -14.92
C ASP A 219 12.88 -0.52 -14.49
N SER A 220 12.04 -0.17 -13.53
CA SER A 220 12.04 1.13 -12.86
C SER A 220 12.43 1.00 -11.38
N SER A 221 12.93 2.08 -10.76
CA SER A 221 13.23 2.07 -9.32
C SER A 221 12.00 1.76 -8.47
N PHE A 222 10.83 2.25 -8.89
CA PHE A 222 9.56 1.91 -8.28
C PHE A 222 9.29 0.39 -8.32
N CYS A 223 9.45 -0.24 -9.49
CA CYS A 223 9.14 -1.66 -9.65
C CYS A 223 10.16 -2.59 -8.98
N ARG A 224 11.45 -2.25 -9.05
CA ARG A 224 12.46 -2.94 -8.24
C ARG A 224 12.17 -2.77 -6.74
N GLY A 225 11.73 -1.59 -6.33
CA GLY A 225 11.32 -1.30 -4.95
C GLY A 225 10.15 -2.17 -4.49
N LYS A 226 9.07 -2.23 -5.29
CA LYS A 226 7.90 -3.07 -5.05
C LYS A 226 8.28 -4.55 -4.96
N ALA A 227 9.11 -5.04 -5.87
CA ALA A 227 9.63 -6.41 -5.85
C ALA A 227 10.45 -6.68 -4.58
N ASN A 228 11.42 -5.82 -4.27
CA ASN A 228 12.28 -5.93 -3.08
C ASN A 228 11.48 -5.87 -1.76
N PHE A 229 10.40 -5.08 -1.72
CA PHE A 229 9.54 -4.95 -0.56
C PHE A 229 8.77 -6.25 -0.24
N HIS A 230 8.43 -7.02 -1.28
CA HIS A 230 7.69 -8.28 -1.17
C HIS A 230 8.58 -9.53 -1.14
N ASP A 231 9.82 -9.44 -1.63
CA ASP A 231 10.73 -10.57 -1.73
C ASP A 231 11.28 -11.04 -0.37
N ARG A 232 10.92 -12.27 0.03
CA ARG A 232 11.43 -12.92 1.25
C ARG A 232 12.87 -13.42 1.11
N ALA A 233 13.39 -13.57 -0.11
CA ALA A 233 14.81 -13.81 -0.34
C ALA A 233 15.63 -12.52 -0.21
N LEU A 234 14.98 -11.35 -0.21
CA LEU A 234 15.58 -10.02 -0.10
C LEU A 234 16.77 -9.87 -1.07
N ALA A 235 16.57 -10.22 -2.35
CA ALA A 235 17.62 -10.22 -3.37
C ALA A 235 18.90 -11.00 -2.97
N GLY A 236 18.77 -12.04 -2.14
CA GLY A 236 19.88 -12.88 -1.70
C GLY A 236 20.70 -12.31 -0.53
N LEU A 237 20.20 -11.30 0.19
CA LEU A 237 20.90 -10.70 1.34
C LEU A 237 21.02 -11.62 2.57
N GLY A 238 20.43 -12.83 2.52
CA GLY A 238 20.56 -13.85 3.55
C GLY A 238 19.81 -13.52 4.85
N GLY A 239 18.50 -13.24 4.74
CA GLY A 239 17.63 -12.95 5.89
C GLY A 239 16.98 -14.19 6.51
N ASN A 240 16.16 -13.96 7.54
CA ASN A 240 15.38 -14.99 8.25
C ASN A 240 14.07 -15.39 7.53
N GLY A 241 13.97 -15.10 6.24
CA GLY A 241 12.81 -15.37 5.38
C GLY A 241 11.69 -14.34 5.48
N ARG A 242 11.85 -13.26 6.24
CA ARG A 242 10.91 -12.13 6.23
C ARG A 242 11.16 -11.17 5.08
N SER A 243 10.10 -10.61 4.54
CA SER A 243 10.13 -9.39 3.71
C SER A 243 9.49 -8.21 4.45
N CYS A 244 9.60 -6.99 3.91
CA CYS A 244 8.95 -5.81 4.49
C CYS A 244 7.44 -6.01 4.60
N ALA A 245 6.84 -6.69 3.61
CA ALA A 245 5.41 -6.95 3.53
C ALA A 245 4.88 -7.95 4.56
N ASP A 246 5.76 -8.71 5.23
CA ASP A 246 5.34 -9.57 6.34
C ASP A 246 4.86 -8.76 7.55
N CYS A 247 5.36 -7.54 7.73
CA CYS A 247 4.92 -6.63 8.79
C CYS A 247 4.08 -5.46 8.24
N HIS A 248 4.41 -4.97 7.05
CA HIS A 248 3.69 -3.88 6.39
C HIS A 248 2.69 -4.44 5.37
N MET A 249 1.59 -5.00 5.87
CA MET A 249 0.64 -5.74 5.04
C MET A 249 -0.27 -4.79 4.25
N ALA A 250 -0.22 -4.84 2.92
CA ALA A 250 -1.04 -3.98 2.06
C ALA A 250 -2.55 -4.14 2.34
N SER A 251 -3.00 -5.36 2.66
CA SER A 251 -4.39 -5.66 3.06
C SER A 251 -4.82 -4.94 4.34
N GLU A 252 -3.87 -4.59 5.19
CA GLU A 252 -4.06 -3.90 6.47
C GLU A 252 -3.51 -2.47 6.41
N ARG A 253 -3.57 -1.82 5.23
CA ARG A 253 -3.06 -0.44 5.04
C ARG A 253 -1.60 -0.28 5.49
N PHE A 254 -0.79 -1.29 5.20
CA PHE A 254 0.63 -1.39 5.54
C PHE A 254 0.96 -1.35 7.03
N GLN A 255 0.02 -1.76 7.88
CA GLN A 255 0.24 -2.00 9.31
C GLN A 255 0.23 -3.49 9.62
N LEU A 256 0.63 -3.83 10.85
CA LEU A 256 0.41 -5.15 11.42
C LEU A 256 -0.69 -5.07 12.50
N THR A 257 -1.86 -5.61 12.20
CA THR A 257 -2.96 -5.66 13.16
C THR A 257 -2.90 -6.93 14.02
N PRO A 258 -3.38 -6.91 15.27
CA PRO A 258 -3.48 -8.11 16.11
C PRO A 258 -4.29 -9.24 15.44
N ALA A 259 -5.37 -8.87 14.75
CA ALA A 259 -6.22 -9.83 14.04
C ALA A 259 -5.45 -10.53 12.89
N ALA A 260 -4.70 -9.78 12.08
CA ALA A 260 -3.88 -10.33 11.02
C ALA A 260 -2.77 -11.24 11.58
N ALA A 261 -2.06 -10.80 12.62
CA ALA A 261 -1.04 -11.63 13.27
C ALA A 261 -1.64 -12.92 13.83
N THR A 262 -2.77 -12.84 14.55
CA THR A 262 -3.47 -14.03 15.07
C THR A 262 -3.88 -15.00 13.96
N ALA A 263 -4.45 -14.50 12.86
CA ALA A 263 -4.86 -15.34 11.73
C ALA A 263 -3.66 -16.07 11.10
N ARG A 264 -2.52 -15.40 10.98
CA ARG A 264 -1.27 -16.02 10.50
C ARG A 264 -0.74 -17.08 11.47
N PHE A 265 -0.76 -16.80 12.77
CA PHE A 265 -0.32 -17.74 13.80
C PHE A 265 -1.17 -19.01 13.82
N VAL A 266 -2.49 -18.87 13.74
CA VAL A 266 -3.44 -19.99 13.67
C VAL A 266 -3.19 -20.82 12.41
N ARG A 267 -2.98 -20.20 11.25
CA ARG A 267 -2.66 -20.92 10.02
C ARG A 267 -1.33 -21.68 10.13
N MET A 268 -0.28 -21.03 10.63
CA MET A 268 1.04 -21.64 10.81
C MET A 268 0.95 -22.87 11.73
N THR A 269 0.33 -22.71 12.90
CA THR A 269 0.24 -23.77 13.91
C THR A 269 -0.69 -24.92 13.51
N SER A 270 -1.77 -24.65 12.76
CA SER A 270 -2.69 -25.69 12.28
C SER A 270 -2.18 -26.45 11.06
N SER A 271 -1.47 -25.79 10.14
CA SER A 271 -0.95 -26.41 8.92
C SER A 271 0.47 -26.98 9.07
N GLY A 272 1.23 -26.51 10.06
CA GLY A 272 2.66 -26.77 10.18
C GLY A 272 3.52 -26.05 9.14
N VAL A 273 2.93 -25.22 8.27
CA VAL A 273 3.65 -24.42 7.28
C VAL A 273 4.25 -23.20 7.98
N ASP A 274 5.57 -23.09 7.91
CA ASP A 274 6.34 -21.97 8.48
C ASP A 274 5.81 -20.61 7.99
N ASP A 275 5.62 -19.69 8.94
CA ASP A 275 5.27 -18.31 8.64
C ASP A 275 6.39 -17.39 9.19
N PRO A 276 7.16 -16.72 8.31
CA PRO A 276 8.28 -15.89 8.71
C PRO A 276 7.94 -14.76 9.67
N LEU A 277 6.67 -14.37 9.85
CA LEU A 277 6.31 -13.40 10.88
C LEU A 277 6.66 -13.89 12.29
N PHE A 278 6.70 -15.21 12.55
CA PHE A 278 6.95 -15.79 13.88
C PHE A 278 8.37 -16.30 14.04
N ARG A 279 9.34 -15.38 14.02
CA ARG A 279 10.74 -15.69 14.37
C ARG A 279 10.99 -15.40 15.84
N ALA A 280 11.81 -16.24 16.50
CA ALA A 280 12.18 -16.12 17.90
C ALA A 280 12.62 -14.69 18.32
N ILE A 281 13.21 -13.92 17.41
CA ILE A 281 13.58 -12.52 17.63
C ILE A 281 12.41 -11.56 17.92
N ASP A 282 11.16 -11.98 17.77
CA ASP A 282 9.97 -11.22 18.21
C ASP A 282 9.13 -11.99 19.23
N ALA A 283 9.68 -13.07 19.80
CA ALA A 283 9.04 -13.77 20.90
C ALA A 283 9.31 -13.05 22.24
N ASP A 284 8.31 -13.09 23.13
CA ASP A 284 8.30 -12.52 24.49
C ASP A 284 9.38 -13.17 25.37
N ASP A 285 9.62 -14.46 25.17
CA ASP A 285 10.55 -15.29 25.95
C ASP A 285 11.97 -15.37 25.37
N PHE A 286 12.30 -14.57 24.34
CA PHE A 286 13.60 -14.64 23.67
C PHE A 286 14.81 -14.38 24.55
N ARG A 287 14.71 -13.47 25.51
CA ARG A 287 15.86 -13.18 26.40
C ARG A 287 16.22 -14.39 27.27
N SER A 288 15.26 -15.26 27.55
CA SER A 288 15.45 -16.49 28.30
C SER A 288 15.78 -17.68 27.39
N ASN A 289 15.11 -17.79 26.24
CA ASN A 289 15.12 -19.00 25.41
C ASN A 289 15.90 -18.86 24.08
N GLY A 290 16.35 -17.66 23.72
CA GLY A 290 17.10 -17.41 22.49
C GLY A 290 16.38 -17.94 21.25
N ALA A 291 17.08 -18.74 20.44
CA ALA A 291 16.51 -19.33 19.22
C ALA A 291 15.36 -20.33 19.47
N ALA A 292 15.20 -20.84 20.69
CA ALA A 292 14.11 -21.75 21.06
C ALA A 292 12.84 -21.02 21.54
N ALA A 293 12.86 -19.69 21.53
CA ALA A 293 11.75 -18.86 21.97
C ALA A 293 10.54 -18.97 21.03
N HIS A 294 9.35 -19.04 21.61
CA HIS A 294 8.11 -19.34 20.89
C HIS A 294 6.85 -18.74 21.55
N ASP A 295 7.01 -17.85 22.53
CA ASP A 295 5.90 -17.07 23.08
C ASP A 295 5.67 -15.82 22.22
N PHE A 296 4.67 -15.86 21.35
CA PHE A 296 4.35 -14.74 20.44
C PHE A 296 3.17 -13.90 20.93
N THR A 297 2.89 -13.89 22.23
CA THR A 297 1.66 -13.31 22.75
C THR A 297 1.55 -11.81 22.48
N ASN A 298 2.62 -11.01 22.61
CA ASN A 298 2.56 -9.60 22.18
C ASN A 298 2.27 -9.42 20.69
N LEU A 299 2.86 -10.25 19.85
CA LEU A 299 2.69 -10.18 18.41
C LEU A 299 1.25 -10.52 18.00
N THR A 300 0.66 -11.56 18.61
CA THR A 300 -0.69 -12.02 18.26
C THR A 300 -1.79 -11.22 18.95
N GLU A 301 -1.68 -10.96 20.25
CA GLU A 301 -2.74 -10.28 21.02
C GLU A 301 -2.69 -8.75 20.89
N ASN A 302 -1.49 -8.17 20.77
CA ASN A 302 -1.31 -6.71 20.74
C ASN A 302 -0.82 -6.19 19.38
N GLY A 303 -0.42 -7.06 18.44
CA GLY A 303 0.13 -6.62 17.15
C GLY A 303 1.45 -5.85 17.29
N LEU A 304 2.25 -6.19 18.31
CA LEU A 304 3.49 -5.47 18.63
C LEU A 304 4.71 -6.32 18.29
N VAL A 305 5.72 -5.66 17.72
CA VAL A 305 7.04 -6.25 17.45
C VAL A 305 8.03 -5.84 18.54
N ARG A 306 9.06 -6.67 18.76
CA ARG A 306 10.08 -6.40 19.77
C ARG A 306 11.13 -5.47 19.22
N VAL A 307 11.34 -4.35 19.89
CA VAL A 307 12.34 -3.35 19.51
C VAL A 307 13.42 -3.28 20.59
N SER A 308 14.62 -3.75 20.24
CA SER A 308 15.79 -3.71 21.12
C SER A 308 16.54 -2.37 21.00
N ILE A 309 16.64 -1.62 22.10
CA ILE A 309 17.26 -0.30 22.15
C ILE A 309 18.42 -0.31 23.15
N PRO A 310 19.66 0.02 22.74
CA PRO A 310 20.77 0.19 23.68
C PRO A 310 20.45 1.23 24.74
N LEU A 311 20.73 0.91 26.00
CA LEU A 311 20.50 1.83 27.10
C LEU A 311 21.55 2.95 27.12
N PRO A 312 21.15 4.21 27.36
CA PRO A 312 22.08 5.27 27.68
C PRO A 312 22.91 4.91 28.92
N PRO A 313 24.19 5.34 29.04
CA PRO A 313 25.07 4.93 30.13
C PRO A 313 24.52 5.19 31.54
N ASN A 314 23.68 6.23 31.68
CA ASN A 314 23.08 6.63 32.95
C ASN A 314 21.70 6.00 33.22
N VAL A 315 21.19 5.16 32.32
CA VAL A 315 19.92 4.44 32.47
C VAL A 315 20.21 2.97 32.74
N LYS A 316 19.57 2.42 33.75
CA LYS A 316 19.64 1.01 34.12
C LYS A 316 18.25 0.43 34.28
N LEU A 317 18.12 -0.84 33.97
CA LEU A 317 16.92 -1.61 34.28
C LEU A 317 17.06 -2.20 35.68
N LEU A 318 15.97 -2.25 36.43
CA LEU A 318 15.96 -2.86 37.77
C LEU A 318 15.49 -4.31 37.72
N ASP A 319 16.07 -5.16 38.59
CA ASP A 319 15.53 -6.48 38.89
C ASP A 319 14.44 -6.35 39.95
N CYS A 320 13.23 -6.71 39.56
CA CYS A 320 12.02 -6.48 40.33
C CYS A 320 11.37 -7.78 40.80
N GLY A 321 11.95 -8.93 40.43
CA GLY A 321 11.27 -10.22 40.53
C GLY A 321 9.87 -10.15 39.93
N ALA A 322 8.87 -10.64 40.66
CA ALA A 322 7.46 -10.61 40.25
C ALA A 322 6.71 -9.30 40.58
N THR A 323 7.38 -8.27 41.10
CA THR A 323 6.71 -7.07 41.63
C THR A 323 6.81 -5.90 40.64
N VAL A 324 5.68 -5.31 40.28
CA VAL A 324 5.61 -4.08 39.47
C VAL A 324 4.60 -3.12 40.13
N PRO A 325 4.99 -1.90 40.54
CA PRO A 325 6.33 -1.31 40.49
C PRO A 325 7.34 -2.01 41.40
N CYS A 326 8.62 -1.87 41.09
CA CYS A 326 9.68 -2.57 41.83
C CYS A 326 9.78 -2.11 43.29
N PRO A 327 10.13 -3.01 44.22
CA PRO A 327 10.36 -2.64 45.60
C PRO A 327 11.51 -1.63 45.69
N ALA A 328 11.52 -0.81 46.74
CA ALA A 328 12.59 0.16 46.96
C ALA A 328 13.99 -0.50 47.00
N SER A 329 14.06 -1.76 47.45
CA SER A 329 15.28 -2.59 47.51
C SER A 329 15.76 -3.14 46.16
N ALA A 330 15.01 -2.95 45.06
CA ALA A 330 15.40 -3.42 43.74
C ALA A 330 16.76 -2.83 43.31
N LEU A 331 17.60 -3.68 42.75
CA LEU A 331 18.96 -3.35 42.33
C LEU A 331 19.05 -3.25 40.79
N PRO A 332 19.95 -2.39 40.27
CA PRO A 332 20.25 -2.35 38.84
C PRO A 332 20.75 -3.70 38.31
N THR A 333 20.24 -4.09 37.15
CA THR A 333 20.72 -5.23 36.36
C THR A 333 21.98 -4.87 35.58
N THR A 334 22.62 -5.88 35.00
CA THR A 334 23.72 -5.72 34.04
C THR A 334 23.23 -5.56 32.60
N GLU A 335 21.92 -5.49 32.35
CA GLU A 335 21.38 -5.30 31.00
C GLU A 335 21.88 -3.97 30.41
N ALA A 336 22.32 -4.01 29.16
CA ALA A 336 22.76 -2.85 28.39
C ALA A 336 21.79 -2.49 27.25
N VAL A 337 20.71 -3.24 27.10
CA VAL A 337 19.69 -3.09 26.06
C VAL A 337 18.33 -3.26 26.72
N ALA A 338 17.38 -2.40 26.39
CA ALA A 338 15.98 -2.57 26.74
C ALA A 338 15.21 -3.07 25.52
N ASP A 339 14.36 -4.08 25.73
CA ASP A 339 13.35 -4.44 24.76
C ASP A 339 12.05 -3.69 25.10
N VAL A 340 11.51 -3.00 24.10
CA VAL A 340 10.18 -2.37 24.15
C VAL A 340 9.31 -2.95 23.05
N TRP A 341 7.99 -2.94 23.26
CA TRP A 341 7.03 -3.51 22.32
C TRP A 341 6.27 -2.40 21.63
N ARG A 342 6.38 -2.35 20.30
CA ARG A 342 5.87 -1.23 19.50
C ARG A 342 5.05 -1.71 18.32
N SER A 343 4.08 -0.90 17.93
CA SER A 343 3.26 -1.13 16.75
C SER A 343 4.10 -0.94 15.49
N VAL A 344 3.70 -1.63 14.42
CA VAL A 344 4.27 -1.44 13.07
C VAL A 344 3.52 -0.26 12.44
N PRO A 345 4.16 0.92 12.27
CA PRO A 345 3.49 2.06 11.67
C PRO A 345 3.19 1.79 10.19
N SER A 346 2.13 2.41 9.67
CA SER A 346 1.81 2.37 8.24
C SER A 346 2.94 3.02 7.44
N ILE A 347 3.20 2.51 6.22
CA ILE A 347 4.03 3.24 5.26
C ILE A 347 3.23 4.25 4.42
N LEU A 348 1.93 4.37 4.64
CA LEU A 348 1.14 5.39 3.95
C LEU A 348 1.64 6.78 4.33
N ASP A 349 1.80 7.63 3.31
CA ASP A 349 2.20 9.02 3.40
C ASP A 349 3.63 9.24 3.94
N VAL A 350 4.47 8.20 4.06
CA VAL A 350 5.79 8.31 4.72
C VAL A 350 6.71 9.37 4.13
N LYS A 351 6.53 9.70 2.85
CA LYS A 351 7.25 10.79 2.17
C LYS A 351 7.11 12.14 2.88
N ILE A 352 6.01 12.36 3.62
CA ILE A 352 5.71 13.63 4.30
C ILE A 352 5.65 13.49 5.83
N THR A 353 6.04 12.34 6.40
CA THR A 353 6.05 12.11 7.85
C THR A 353 7.46 12.13 8.45
N GLY A 354 8.51 12.15 7.64
CA GLY A 354 9.90 12.23 8.09
C GLY A 354 10.30 13.59 8.68
N PRO A 355 11.61 13.91 8.70
CA PRO A 355 12.09 15.23 9.11
C PRO A 355 11.56 16.35 8.19
N ASP A 356 11.10 17.47 8.76
CA ASP A 356 10.37 18.53 8.04
C ASP A 356 10.94 19.95 8.26
N LEU A 357 12.05 20.05 9.00
CA LEU A 357 12.67 21.31 9.44
C LEU A 357 11.74 22.26 10.21
N ALA A 358 10.54 21.83 10.62
CA ALA A 358 9.59 22.64 11.37
C ALA A 358 10.18 23.10 12.70
N ALA A 359 9.75 24.28 13.15
CA ALA A 359 10.15 24.88 14.41
C ALA A 359 8.97 24.87 15.40
N PRO A 360 9.22 24.84 16.73
CA PRO A 360 10.54 24.76 17.37
C PRO A 360 11.16 23.36 17.27
N ALA A 361 12.48 23.31 17.14
CA ALA A 361 13.22 22.06 17.24
C ALA A 361 13.15 21.52 18.68
N TRP A 362 13.12 20.19 18.83
CA TRP A 362 13.29 19.56 20.12
C TRP A 362 14.68 19.85 20.69
N ALA A 363 14.77 19.98 22.02
CA ALA A 363 16.02 20.38 22.67
C ALA A 363 17.17 19.37 22.50
N ARG A 364 16.87 18.09 22.27
CA ARG A 364 17.84 16.98 22.26
C ARG A 364 17.68 16.07 21.04
N GLY A 365 18.81 15.63 20.49
CA GLY A 365 18.84 14.65 19.41
C GLY A 365 18.55 13.22 19.89
N PRO A 366 18.54 12.22 18.98
CA PRO A 366 18.67 12.39 17.53
C PRO A 366 17.44 13.09 16.93
N ASN A 367 17.59 13.64 15.72
CA ASN A 367 16.49 14.12 14.88
C ASN A 367 15.56 15.12 15.60
N GLN A 368 16.05 16.32 15.91
CA GLN A 368 15.28 17.30 16.68
C GLN A 368 14.02 17.82 15.97
N ARG A 369 13.85 17.53 14.67
CA ARG A 369 12.78 18.07 13.82
C ARG A 369 12.06 16.96 13.05
N GLY A 370 11.79 15.86 13.73
CA GLY A 370 11.18 14.67 13.13
C GLY A 370 12.19 13.71 12.53
N GLY A 371 11.73 12.48 12.32
CA GLY A 371 12.49 11.33 11.81
C GLY A 371 11.54 10.17 11.55
N TYR A 372 12.10 8.98 11.35
CA TYR A 372 11.36 7.75 11.16
C TYR A 372 11.43 6.87 12.41
N GLN A 373 10.44 5.96 12.51
CA GLN A 373 10.05 5.20 13.72
C GLN A 373 9.34 6.06 14.77
N LEU A 374 8.64 5.41 15.69
CA LEU A 374 7.74 6.06 16.65
C LEU A 374 8.45 7.02 17.63
N ASP A 375 9.76 6.85 17.83
CA ASP A 375 10.63 7.73 18.64
C ASP A 375 11.53 8.63 17.76
N ALA A 376 11.29 8.63 16.45
CA ALA A 376 12.02 9.37 15.43
C ALA A 376 13.55 9.18 15.45
N ARG A 377 14.05 8.01 15.89
CA ARG A 377 15.49 7.80 16.04
C ARG A 377 16.25 7.65 14.71
N ILE A 378 15.55 7.45 13.60
CA ILE A 378 16.15 7.25 12.27
C ILE A 378 15.91 8.48 11.39
N ASP A 379 16.91 8.91 10.65
CA ASP A 379 16.95 10.18 9.91
C ASP A 379 16.34 10.11 8.50
N THR A 380 16.58 9.02 7.77
CA THR A 380 16.13 8.83 6.38
C THR A 380 15.32 7.56 6.22
N LEU A 381 14.50 7.49 5.15
CA LEU A 381 13.69 6.31 4.87
C LEU A 381 14.58 5.11 4.49
N GLN A 382 15.68 5.36 3.78
CA GLN A 382 16.73 4.38 3.48
C GLN A 382 17.34 3.80 4.75
N ASN A 383 17.72 4.65 5.71
CA ASN A 383 18.27 4.18 6.99
C ASN A 383 17.20 3.46 7.83
N GLN A 384 15.92 3.82 7.69
CA GLN A 384 14.82 3.11 8.33
C GLN A 384 14.69 1.70 7.76
N ALA A 385 14.74 1.55 6.44
CA ALA A 385 14.71 0.26 5.77
C ALA A 385 15.93 -0.59 6.16
N LEU A 386 17.13 -0.01 6.15
CA LEU A 386 18.36 -0.68 6.60
C LEU A 386 18.26 -1.15 8.06
N ALA A 387 17.75 -0.30 8.95
CA ALA A 387 17.56 -0.65 10.36
C ALA A 387 16.56 -1.81 10.52
N ALA A 388 15.45 -1.79 9.77
CA ALA A 388 14.45 -2.86 9.80
C ALA A 388 15.01 -4.18 9.24
N LEU A 389 15.77 -4.13 8.15
CA LEU A 389 16.40 -5.31 7.54
C LEU A 389 17.39 -5.96 8.51
N ARG A 390 18.22 -5.17 9.21
CA ARG A 390 19.16 -5.68 10.22
C ARG A 390 18.44 -6.22 11.46
N ALA A 391 17.52 -5.45 12.03
CA ALA A 391 16.92 -5.76 13.33
C ALA A 391 15.83 -6.83 13.26
N HIS A 392 15.03 -6.87 12.18
CA HIS A 392 13.84 -7.71 12.08
C HIS A 392 13.90 -8.76 10.97
N ALA A 393 14.53 -8.46 9.82
CA ALA A 393 14.77 -9.49 8.80
C ALA A 393 16.09 -10.25 9.03
N SER A 394 16.94 -9.74 9.92
CA SER A 394 18.23 -10.34 10.29
C SER A 394 19.10 -10.66 9.06
N VAL A 395 19.18 -9.73 8.11
CA VAL A 395 20.01 -9.90 6.91
C VAL A 395 21.47 -10.15 7.28
N ALA A 396 22.11 -11.10 6.59
CA ALA A 396 23.52 -11.40 6.77
C ALA A 396 24.43 -10.33 6.13
N LEU A 397 23.94 -9.69 5.06
CA LEU A 397 24.64 -8.65 4.32
C LEU A 397 23.82 -7.37 4.31
N ASP A 398 24.51 -6.24 4.45
CA ASP A 398 23.85 -4.95 4.25
C ASP A 398 23.45 -4.79 2.77
N PRO A 399 22.22 -4.33 2.50
CA PRO A 399 21.80 -4.02 1.14
C PRO A 399 22.67 -2.92 0.53
N PRO A 400 22.92 -2.97 -0.79
CA PRO A 400 23.51 -1.84 -1.50
C PRO A 400 22.58 -0.62 -1.44
N SER A 401 23.14 0.58 -1.59
CA SER A 401 22.34 1.83 -1.55
C SER A 401 21.22 1.84 -2.59
N SER A 402 21.45 1.27 -3.78
CA SER A 402 20.42 1.16 -4.83
C SER A 402 19.20 0.36 -4.38
N PHE A 403 19.38 -0.71 -3.60
CA PHE A 403 18.27 -1.47 -3.05
C PHE A 403 17.45 -0.61 -2.07
N LEU A 404 18.15 0.16 -1.21
CA LEU A 404 17.49 1.04 -0.25
C LEU A 404 16.76 2.20 -0.95
N ASP A 405 17.34 2.76 -2.01
CA ASP A 405 16.73 3.80 -2.83
C ASP A 405 15.50 3.29 -3.59
N ASP A 406 15.55 2.08 -4.14
CA ASP A 406 14.41 1.44 -4.80
C ASP A 406 13.27 1.20 -3.79
N VAL A 407 13.57 0.61 -2.62
CA VAL A 407 12.57 0.38 -1.56
C VAL A 407 12.00 1.69 -1.01
N ALA A 408 12.83 2.73 -0.84
CA ALA A 408 12.36 4.06 -0.45
C ALA A 408 11.44 4.65 -1.54
N THR A 409 11.80 4.52 -2.82
CA THR A 409 10.99 4.98 -3.96
C THR A 409 9.60 4.36 -3.94
N PHE A 410 9.49 3.05 -3.73
CA PHE A 410 8.19 2.37 -3.63
C PHE A 410 7.37 2.88 -2.44
N GLN A 411 8.00 3.02 -1.27
CA GLN A 411 7.31 3.49 -0.06
C GLN A 411 6.81 4.94 -0.21
N GLU A 412 7.60 5.79 -0.86
CA GLU A 412 7.30 7.21 -1.08
C GLU A 412 6.10 7.48 -2.00
N THR A 413 5.63 6.48 -2.74
CA THR A 413 4.44 6.57 -3.59
C THR A 413 3.17 6.04 -2.91
N GLN A 414 3.28 5.47 -1.71
CA GLN A 414 2.14 4.94 -0.99
C GLN A 414 1.42 6.08 -0.27
N PHE A 415 0.22 6.43 -0.70
CA PHE A 415 -0.56 7.52 -0.12
C PHE A 415 -1.94 7.06 0.36
N SER A 416 -2.41 7.67 1.44
CA SER A 416 -3.72 7.41 2.03
C SER A 416 -4.87 7.95 1.17
N SER A 417 -4.61 8.97 0.34
CA SER A 417 -5.56 9.51 -0.65
C SER A 417 -4.85 10.29 -1.78
N PRO A 418 -5.52 10.53 -2.92
CA PRO A 418 -4.99 11.39 -3.99
C PRO A 418 -4.68 12.82 -3.53
N SER A 419 -5.48 13.40 -2.63
CA SER A 419 -5.25 14.76 -2.12
C SER A 419 -3.98 14.85 -1.27
N VAL A 420 -3.64 13.79 -0.52
CA VAL A 420 -2.38 13.74 0.24
C VAL A 420 -1.18 13.57 -0.69
N LYS A 421 -1.32 12.81 -1.78
CA LYS A 421 -0.30 12.79 -2.85
C LYS A 421 -0.07 14.18 -3.43
N LEU A 422 -1.13 14.92 -3.78
CA LEU A 422 -1.02 16.28 -4.31
C LEU A 422 -0.32 17.23 -3.32
N LEU A 423 -0.59 17.09 -2.02
CA LEU A 423 0.15 17.81 -0.98
C LEU A 423 1.63 17.45 -0.99
N SER A 424 1.99 16.17 -1.05
CA SER A 424 3.38 15.72 -1.10
C SER A 424 4.13 16.25 -2.33
N ASP A 425 3.48 16.25 -3.49
CA ASP A 425 4.03 16.80 -4.73
C ASP A 425 4.25 18.33 -4.59
N ALA A 426 3.27 19.04 -4.02
CA ALA A 426 3.36 20.48 -3.77
C ALA A 426 4.49 20.84 -2.79
N MET A 427 4.69 20.06 -1.73
CA MET A 427 5.82 20.22 -0.81
C MET A 427 7.16 20.01 -1.50
N SER A 428 7.27 18.94 -2.30
CA SER A 428 8.48 18.64 -3.07
C SER A 428 8.82 19.78 -4.04
N ALA A 429 7.79 20.39 -4.64
CA ALA A 429 7.91 21.56 -5.51
C ALA A 429 8.02 22.90 -4.76
N SER A 430 8.06 22.90 -3.42
CA SER A 430 8.12 24.11 -2.58
C SER A 430 7.00 25.13 -2.89
N VAL A 431 5.79 24.63 -3.23
CA VAL A 431 4.61 25.45 -3.51
C VAL A 431 4.13 26.13 -2.22
N SER A 432 3.69 27.38 -2.35
CA SER A 432 3.11 28.16 -1.24
C SER A 432 1.92 29.01 -1.72
N PRO A 433 0.75 28.96 -1.06
CA PRO A 433 0.42 28.09 0.07
C PRO A 433 0.34 26.61 -0.34
N LEU A 434 0.59 25.71 0.60
CA LEU A 434 0.36 24.28 0.40
C LEU A 434 -1.15 24.01 0.19
N PRO A 435 -1.52 23.06 -0.67
CA PRO A 435 -2.93 22.69 -0.86
C PRO A 435 -3.48 22.04 0.40
N ASP A 436 -4.77 22.27 0.69
CA ASP A 436 -5.50 21.56 1.74
C ASP A 436 -5.79 20.12 1.26
N PRO A 437 -5.27 19.07 1.92
CA PRO A 437 -5.52 17.69 1.52
C PRO A 437 -6.87 17.15 2.03
N ASP A 438 -7.67 17.94 2.77
CA ASP A 438 -9.00 17.53 3.19
C ASP A 438 -9.90 17.24 1.96
N PRO A 439 -10.66 16.12 1.97
CA PRO A 439 -11.70 15.90 0.97
C PRO A 439 -12.88 16.85 1.18
N ALA A 440 -13.85 16.82 0.26
CA ALA A 440 -15.11 17.57 0.44
C ALA A 440 -15.81 17.14 1.73
N LEU A 441 -16.07 18.11 2.62
CA LEU A 441 -16.67 17.91 3.93
C LEU A 441 -18.16 18.29 3.90
N ASP A 442 -19.00 17.49 4.56
CA ASP A 442 -20.36 17.88 4.88
C ASP A 442 -20.42 18.83 6.10
N ASP A 443 -21.62 19.23 6.52
CA ASP A 443 -21.81 20.16 7.65
C ASP A 443 -21.28 19.59 8.98
N LEU A 444 -21.47 18.29 9.23
CA LEU A 444 -21.05 17.64 10.47
C LEU A 444 -19.52 17.48 10.50
N GLU A 445 -18.93 17.07 9.38
CA GLU A 445 -17.48 16.95 9.18
C GLU A 445 -16.81 18.34 9.25
N THR A 446 -17.46 19.39 8.71
CA THR A 446 -16.99 20.78 8.81
C THR A 446 -17.00 21.27 10.25
N ALA A 447 -18.07 20.99 11.00
CA ALA A 447 -18.12 21.25 12.44
C ALA A 447 -17.00 20.47 13.18
N GLY A 448 -16.76 19.23 12.78
CA GLY A 448 -15.67 18.39 13.29
C GLY A 448 -14.28 18.98 13.04
N LYS A 449 -14.02 19.50 11.83
CA LYS A 449 -12.77 20.20 11.49
C LYS A 449 -12.54 21.43 12.37
N ALA A 450 -13.61 22.16 12.72
CA ALA A 450 -13.51 23.31 13.62
C ALA A 450 -13.10 22.87 15.04
N VAL A 451 -13.67 21.78 15.55
CA VAL A 451 -13.27 21.18 16.84
C VAL A 451 -11.82 20.69 16.77
N PHE A 452 -11.45 19.95 15.72
CA PHE A 452 -10.09 19.46 15.52
C PHE A 452 -9.06 20.60 15.49
N THR A 453 -9.36 21.67 14.77
CA THR A 453 -8.47 22.85 14.67
C THR A 453 -8.23 23.49 16.04
N ARG A 454 -9.26 23.53 16.89
CA ARG A 454 -9.18 24.08 18.24
C ARG A 454 -8.45 23.16 19.21
N SER A 455 -8.78 21.87 19.21
CA SER A 455 -8.36 20.91 20.23
C SER A 455 -7.09 20.11 19.87
N CYS A 456 -6.92 19.75 18.60
CA CYS A 456 -5.97 18.73 18.15
C CYS A 456 -4.82 19.31 17.31
N ALA A 457 -5.11 20.32 16.48
CA ALA A 457 -4.13 20.88 15.54
C ALA A 457 -2.90 21.52 16.21
N GLN A 458 -2.95 21.74 17.54
CA GLN A 458 -1.79 22.18 18.32
C GLN A 458 -0.59 21.23 18.17
N CYS A 459 -0.84 19.93 18.00
CA CYS A 459 0.20 18.91 17.75
C CYS A 459 0.08 18.30 16.34
N HIS A 460 -1.14 18.25 15.78
CA HIS A 460 -1.45 17.62 14.49
C HIS A 460 -1.81 18.67 13.42
N GLY A 461 -0.90 19.60 13.16
CA GLY A 461 -1.00 20.80 12.34
C GLY A 461 -2.00 20.72 11.17
N ASN A 462 -2.88 21.73 11.11
CA ASN A 462 -3.90 21.87 10.07
C ASN A 462 -4.08 23.32 9.56
N VAL A 463 -3.67 24.33 10.35
CA VAL A 463 -3.84 25.75 10.01
C VAL A 463 -2.52 26.48 10.17
N GLY A 464 -1.96 27.02 9.09
CA GLY A 464 -0.68 27.76 9.13
C GLY A 464 0.56 26.90 9.38
N GLY A 465 0.41 25.70 9.97
CA GLY A 465 1.44 24.66 10.04
C GLY A 465 1.44 23.74 8.82
N HIS A 466 2.20 22.65 8.93
CA HIS A 466 2.29 21.64 7.89
C HIS A 466 0.99 20.79 7.84
N PRO A 467 0.24 20.75 6.71
CA PRO A 467 -1.09 20.12 6.64
C PRO A 467 -1.07 18.58 6.58
N SER A 468 0.11 17.97 6.71
CA SER A 468 0.29 16.52 6.87
C SER A 468 -0.24 15.99 8.20
N THR A 469 -0.59 16.86 9.16
CA THR A 469 -1.00 16.47 10.53
C THR A 469 0.10 15.80 11.38
N THR A 470 1.38 15.90 10.98
CA THR A 470 2.55 15.34 11.70
C THR A 470 3.34 16.37 12.50
N THR A 471 3.01 17.66 12.36
CA THR A 471 3.78 18.75 12.96
C THR A 471 2.89 19.61 13.81
N PRO A 472 3.39 20.20 14.91
CA PRO A 472 2.68 21.25 15.60
C PRO A 472 2.27 22.39 14.68
N ILE A 473 1.23 23.12 15.07
CA ILE A 473 0.78 24.32 14.37
C ILE A 473 1.90 25.39 14.32
N LEU A 474 1.98 26.15 13.22
CA LEU A 474 3.01 27.17 13.06
C LEU A 474 2.89 28.27 14.13
N GLN A 475 4.02 28.58 14.76
CA GLN A 475 4.13 29.67 15.73
C GLN A 475 3.72 31.02 15.12
N GLY A 476 2.88 31.76 15.83
CA GLY A 476 2.41 33.09 15.40
C GLY A 476 1.13 33.08 14.57
N ALA A 477 0.55 31.92 14.27
CA ALA A 477 -0.82 31.86 13.74
C ALA A 477 -1.83 32.40 14.78
N PRO A 478 -2.95 32.99 14.34
CA PRO A 478 -4.01 33.45 15.25
C PRO A 478 -4.48 32.31 16.16
N GLY A 479 -4.42 32.52 17.48
CA GLY A 479 -4.81 31.52 18.48
C GLY A 479 -3.73 30.50 18.87
N THR A 480 -2.47 30.66 18.45
CA THR A 480 -1.34 29.74 18.76
C THR A 480 -0.17 30.45 19.48
N PRO A 481 -0.40 30.95 20.70
CA PRO A 481 0.57 31.80 21.38
C PRO A 481 1.78 31.07 21.99
N ALA A 482 1.82 29.73 21.94
CA ALA A 482 2.89 28.92 22.51
C ALA A 482 3.56 28.02 21.46
N ALA A 483 4.89 27.94 21.52
CA ALA A 483 5.70 27.07 20.68
C ALA A 483 5.67 25.63 21.25
N LEU A 484 4.89 24.75 20.62
CA LEU A 484 4.91 23.31 20.93
C LEU A 484 5.91 22.63 20.01
N ALA A 485 6.82 21.84 20.60
CA ALA A 485 7.76 21.03 19.83
C ALA A 485 7.14 19.66 19.49
N ARG A 486 7.65 19.01 18.44
CA ARG A 486 7.01 17.86 17.76
C ARG A 486 6.79 16.60 18.61
N TYR A 487 7.64 16.35 19.60
CA TYR A 487 7.57 15.14 20.42
C TYR A 487 6.71 15.33 21.65
N HIS A 488 5.86 14.35 21.97
CA HIS A 488 4.90 14.46 23.07
C HIS A 488 4.76 13.16 23.86
N ALA A 489 4.59 13.30 25.17
CA ALA A 489 4.16 12.23 26.05
C ALA A 489 2.66 12.37 26.35
N ILE A 490 1.85 11.53 25.72
CA ILE A 490 0.39 11.50 25.90
C ILE A 490 -0.09 10.39 26.84
N ALA A 491 0.82 9.77 27.60
CA ALA A 491 0.54 8.74 28.61
C ALA A 491 -0.14 7.47 28.06
N THR A 492 0.27 7.00 26.87
CA THR A 492 -0.24 5.76 26.25
C THR A 492 0.46 4.50 26.77
N ALA A 493 1.66 4.64 27.33
CA ALA A 493 2.41 3.55 27.92
C ALA A 493 1.74 3.02 29.21
N CYS A 494 2.02 1.77 29.53
CA CYS A 494 1.47 1.08 30.70
C CYS A 494 2.45 1.14 31.87
N PRO A 495 1.98 1.23 33.13
CA PRO A 495 0.59 1.44 33.54
C PRO A 495 0.13 2.87 33.24
N ARG A 496 -1.12 3.01 32.78
CA ARG A 496 -1.69 4.33 32.51
C ARG A 496 -2.03 5.07 33.82
N PRO A 497 -1.82 6.39 33.91
CA PRO A 497 -2.02 7.14 35.15
C PRO A 497 -3.48 7.14 35.64
N VAL A 498 -3.66 7.14 36.95
CA VAL A 498 -4.93 7.43 37.62
C VAL A 498 -4.67 8.48 38.70
N ASP A 499 -5.54 9.48 38.80
CA ASP A 499 -5.42 10.50 39.85
C ASP A 499 -5.65 9.90 41.23
N THR A 500 -4.83 10.27 42.21
CA THR A 500 -4.90 9.71 43.57
C THR A 500 -5.95 10.38 44.46
N ALA A 501 -6.64 11.41 43.96
CA ALA A 501 -7.77 12.00 44.67
C ALA A 501 -8.95 11.03 44.74
N ASN A 502 -9.84 11.22 45.71
CA ASN A 502 -11.05 10.41 45.85
C ASN A 502 -12.30 11.33 45.84
N PRO A 503 -13.12 11.33 44.76
CA PRO A 503 -12.96 10.54 43.53
C PRO A 503 -11.80 11.06 42.64
N PRO A 504 -11.22 10.21 41.77
CA PRO A 504 -10.17 10.61 40.84
C PRO A 504 -10.64 11.71 39.88
N ARG A 505 -9.84 12.78 39.71
CA ARG A 505 -10.16 13.88 38.78
C ARG A 505 -9.95 13.48 37.31
N PHE A 506 -9.04 12.53 37.06
CA PHE A 506 -8.85 11.86 35.78
C PHE A 506 -8.57 10.37 36.02
N SER A 507 -8.98 9.53 35.07
CA SER A 507 -8.76 8.07 35.13
C SER A 507 -8.67 7.53 33.71
N PHE A 508 -7.47 7.14 33.29
CA PHE A 508 -7.26 6.53 31.99
C PHE A 508 -7.75 5.07 31.98
N ALA A 509 -8.16 4.57 30.81
CA ALA A 509 -8.56 3.16 30.68
C ALA A 509 -7.38 2.26 31.06
N PRO A 510 -7.57 1.26 31.95
CA PRO A 510 -6.48 0.41 32.42
C PRO A 510 -5.92 -0.44 31.28
N CYS A 511 -4.63 -0.77 31.36
CA CYS A 511 -4.00 -1.68 30.42
C CYS A 511 -4.44 -3.14 30.66
N SER A 512 -4.51 -3.93 29.60
CA SER A 512 -4.79 -5.36 29.68
C SER A 512 -3.65 -6.11 30.40
N PRO A 513 -3.89 -7.35 30.88
CA PRO A 513 -2.81 -8.18 31.41
C PRO A 513 -1.65 -8.37 30.44
N SER A 514 -1.94 -8.54 29.14
CA SER A 514 -0.91 -8.70 28.11
C SER A 514 -0.06 -7.45 27.93
N GLN A 515 -0.67 -6.27 27.94
CA GLN A 515 0.03 -4.99 27.89
C GLN A 515 0.87 -4.74 29.15
N MET A 516 0.38 -5.17 30.31
CA MET A 516 1.08 -5.02 31.59
C MET A 516 2.33 -5.91 31.70
N ARG A 517 2.43 -7.02 30.94
CA ARG A 517 3.65 -7.86 30.90
C ARG A 517 4.89 -7.11 30.38
N ASN A 518 4.68 -6.04 29.60
CA ASN A 518 5.77 -5.25 29.03
C ASN A 518 6.32 -4.20 29.99
N VAL A 519 5.68 -4.02 31.16
CA VAL A 519 6.06 -2.97 32.10
C VAL A 519 7.37 -3.33 32.79
N ARG A 520 8.30 -2.38 32.76
CA ARG A 520 9.60 -2.49 33.43
C ARG A 520 9.86 -1.25 34.26
N THR A 521 10.79 -1.34 35.19
CA THR A 521 11.28 -0.17 35.92
C THR A 521 12.70 0.16 35.52
N TYR A 522 12.89 1.44 35.23
CA TYR A 522 14.14 2.04 34.82
C TYR A 522 14.61 2.96 35.94
N GLU A 523 15.88 2.86 36.29
CA GLU A 523 16.58 3.78 37.16
C GLU A 523 17.50 4.67 36.31
N ILE A 524 17.35 5.97 36.47
CA ILE A 524 18.12 6.97 35.74
C ILE A 524 18.96 7.75 36.74
N THR A 525 20.28 7.73 36.54
CA THR A 525 21.21 8.56 37.30
C THR A 525 21.18 9.98 36.75
N ASN A 526 20.74 10.93 37.57
CA ASN A 526 20.67 12.36 37.29
C ASN A 526 21.98 13.05 37.68
N SER A 527 22.45 13.98 36.86
CA SER A 527 23.52 14.91 37.24
C SER A 527 22.91 16.16 37.89
N GLY A 528 22.87 16.20 39.23
CA GLY A 528 22.57 17.41 40.00
C GLY A 528 21.14 17.50 40.56
N VAL A 529 21.06 17.49 41.90
CA VAL A 529 19.89 17.71 42.80
C VAL A 529 18.68 16.80 42.57
N ALA A 530 18.27 16.07 43.62
CA ALA A 530 17.08 15.20 43.56
C ALA A 530 15.84 16.06 43.29
N PRO A 531 14.85 15.52 42.57
CA PRO A 531 13.52 16.12 42.45
C PRO A 531 12.85 16.47 43.80
N ALA A 532 13.22 15.75 44.86
CA ALA A 532 12.63 15.88 46.20
C ALA A 532 13.32 16.92 47.12
N GLY A 533 14.25 17.74 46.59
CA GLY A 533 14.92 18.80 47.37
C GLY A 533 15.94 18.28 48.41
N THR A 534 16.11 16.97 48.55
CA THR A 534 17.24 16.39 49.28
C THR A 534 18.49 16.47 48.40
N PRO A 535 19.61 17.04 48.89
CA PRO A 535 20.88 16.97 48.18
C PRO A 535 21.26 15.51 47.93
N CYS A 536 21.47 15.17 46.66
CA CYS A 536 22.07 13.93 46.22
C CYS A 536 23.13 14.29 45.16
N GLY A 537 24.02 13.34 44.88
CA GLY A 537 25.18 13.61 44.04
C GLY A 537 26.27 14.37 44.80
N GLY A 538 27.44 13.74 44.89
CA GLY A 538 28.61 14.23 45.62
C GLY A 538 29.61 13.08 45.84
N PRO A 539 30.80 13.34 46.42
CA PRO A 539 31.69 12.27 46.85
C PRO A 539 31.00 11.35 47.86
N ALA A 540 31.43 10.08 47.92
CA ALA A 540 30.95 9.15 48.93
C ALA A 540 31.00 9.80 50.34
N PRO A 541 29.94 9.64 51.16
CA PRO A 541 28.89 8.61 51.06
C PRO A 541 27.57 9.08 50.43
N GLN A 542 27.52 10.21 49.72
CA GLN A 542 26.25 10.71 49.20
C GLN A 542 25.70 9.81 48.08
N PRO A 543 24.42 9.39 48.16
CA PRO A 543 23.82 8.56 47.12
C PRO A 543 23.70 9.33 45.81
N ALA A 544 23.82 8.61 44.69
CA ALA A 544 23.56 9.15 43.37
C ALA A 544 22.13 9.68 43.29
N CYS A 545 21.92 10.80 42.59
CA CYS A 545 20.57 11.25 42.30
C CYS A 545 19.92 10.28 41.34
N VAL A 546 18.93 9.51 41.79
CA VAL A 546 18.24 8.55 40.93
C VAL A 546 16.78 8.91 40.75
N THR A 547 16.31 8.85 39.51
CA THR A 547 14.88 8.86 39.16
C THR A 547 14.49 7.45 38.79
N ARG A 548 13.46 6.88 39.42
CA ARG A 548 12.88 5.61 38.99
C ARG A 548 11.56 5.85 38.27
N ILE A 549 11.40 5.27 37.09
CA ILE A 549 10.14 5.26 36.33
C ILE A 549 9.72 3.83 36.07
N THR A 550 8.41 3.57 36.13
CA THR A 550 7.84 2.27 35.80
C THR A 550 6.93 2.46 34.60
N THR A 551 7.31 1.91 33.46
CA THR A 551 6.63 2.12 32.18
C THR A 551 6.93 0.96 31.23
N SER A 552 6.03 0.69 30.29
CA SER A 552 6.23 -0.28 29.22
C SER A 552 7.14 0.24 28.11
N ASP A 553 7.24 1.55 27.93
CA ASP A 553 8.10 2.16 26.92
C ASP A 553 8.50 3.59 27.33
N PRO A 554 9.76 3.81 27.76
CA PRO A 554 10.23 5.15 28.11
C PRO A 554 10.36 6.11 26.92
N GLY A 555 10.11 5.68 25.67
CA GLY A 555 10.18 6.51 24.48
C GLY A 555 11.57 7.09 24.25
N ARG A 556 11.64 8.37 23.89
CA ARG A 556 12.91 9.05 23.58
C ARG A 556 13.88 9.13 24.77
N LEU A 557 13.46 8.87 26.01
CA LEU A 557 14.39 8.70 27.14
C LEU A 557 15.43 7.61 26.87
N LEU A 558 15.07 6.54 26.15
CA LEU A 558 16.01 5.48 25.78
C LEU A 558 17.08 5.95 24.78
N LEU A 559 16.89 7.11 24.15
CA LEU A 559 17.87 7.69 23.23
C LEU A 559 18.74 8.73 23.93
N THR A 560 18.15 9.52 24.83
CA THR A 560 18.80 10.72 25.38
C THR A 560 19.34 10.53 26.79
N GLY A 561 18.82 9.54 27.53
CA GLY A 561 19.11 9.35 28.95
C GLY A 561 18.66 10.53 29.81
N PHE A 562 17.82 11.44 29.31
CA PHE A 562 17.47 12.67 30.01
C PHE A 562 16.05 12.62 30.62
N PRO A 563 15.95 12.38 31.95
CA PRO A 563 14.70 12.54 32.67
C PRO A 563 14.56 14.01 33.11
N ALA A 564 13.34 14.49 33.25
CA ALA A 564 13.08 15.65 34.09
C ALA A 564 11.91 15.31 35.00
N ALA A 565 12.11 15.43 36.30
CA ALA A 565 11.03 15.27 37.25
C ALA A 565 10.20 16.56 37.31
N GLY A 566 8.89 16.44 37.08
CA GLY A 566 7.97 17.59 37.11
C GLY A 566 8.07 18.57 35.94
N GLY A 567 8.75 18.22 34.83
CA GLY A 567 8.92 19.06 33.64
C GLY A 567 9.36 18.29 32.39
N ALA A 568 9.61 18.99 31.27
CA ALA A 568 9.84 18.41 29.94
C ALA A 568 11.21 17.68 29.78
N GLY A 569 11.31 16.48 30.35
CA GLY A 569 12.30 15.47 29.97
C GLY A 569 11.85 14.69 28.74
N ASP A 570 12.54 13.63 28.36
CA ASP A 570 12.18 12.80 27.20
C ASP A 570 11.39 11.52 27.57
N ILE A 571 10.95 11.40 28.82
CA ILE A 571 10.17 10.27 29.32
C ILE A 571 8.87 10.15 28.51
N GLU A 572 8.67 8.98 27.90
CA GLU A 572 7.49 8.60 27.09
C GLU A 572 7.22 9.51 25.89
N HIS A 573 8.17 10.35 25.50
CA HIS A 573 8.00 11.19 24.33
C HIS A 573 8.12 10.36 23.06
N MET A 574 7.11 10.48 22.19
CA MET A 574 7.04 9.88 20.87
C MET A 574 6.83 10.95 19.82
N ASP A 575 7.10 10.60 18.56
CA ASP A 575 6.78 11.45 17.42
C ASP A 575 5.27 11.53 17.19
N SER A 576 4.82 12.68 16.68
CA SER A 576 3.41 12.90 16.34
C SER A 576 3.09 12.16 15.05
N PRO A 577 2.21 11.14 15.07
CA PRO A 577 1.87 10.41 13.86
C PRO A 577 1.02 11.25 12.91
N ASN A 578 1.07 10.90 11.64
CA ASN A 578 0.13 11.39 10.64
C ASN A 578 -1.28 10.85 10.95
N LEU A 579 -2.30 11.71 10.80
CA LEU A 579 -3.71 11.38 10.97
C LEU A 579 -4.48 11.29 9.64
N ARG A 580 -3.82 11.47 8.50
CA ARG A 580 -4.40 11.20 7.17
C ARG A 580 -4.60 9.69 7.01
N GLY A 581 -5.80 9.28 6.63
CA GLY A 581 -6.24 7.90 6.55
C GLY A 581 -6.46 7.23 7.91
N ILE A 582 -6.50 7.99 9.02
CA ILE A 582 -6.54 7.43 10.39
C ILE A 582 -7.72 6.48 10.63
N SER A 583 -8.83 6.69 9.92
CA SER A 583 -10.02 5.86 10.03
C SER A 583 -9.82 4.40 9.58
N ARG A 584 -8.71 4.11 8.90
CA ARG A 584 -8.37 2.79 8.35
C ARG A 584 -7.07 2.21 8.90
N THR A 585 -6.53 2.81 9.96
CA THR A 585 -5.23 2.44 10.54
C THR A 585 -5.32 2.13 12.03
N ALA A 586 -6.49 1.64 12.46
CA ALA A 586 -6.65 1.03 13.76
C ALA A 586 -5.87 -0.30 13.81
N PRO A 587 -5.37 -0.72 15.00
CA PRO A 587 -5.43 -0.02 16.28
C PRO A 587 -4.42 1.14 16.40
N TYR A 588 -4.60 1.97 17.42
CA TYR A 588 -3.94 3.26 17.58
C TYR A 588 -2.92 3.30 18.72
N PHE A 589 -2.13 4.37 18.72
CA PHE A 589 -0.97 4.63 19.57
C PHE A 589 0.25 3.75 19.26
N SER A 590 1.39 4.09 19.86
CA SER A 590 2.68 3.40 19.68
C SER A 590 2.66 1.93 20.11
N ASN A 591 1.61 1.50 20.79
CA ASN A 591 1.46 0.19 21.40
C ASN A 591 0.07 -0.44 21.15
N ASN A 592 -0.69 0.03 20.15
CA ASN A 592 -1.99 -0.55 19.76
C ASN A 592 -3.02 -0.64 20.89
N THR A 593 -2.95 0.25 21.87
CA THR A 593 -3.77 0.18 23.10
C THR A 593 -5.13 0.89 22.98
N ALA A 594 -5.50 1.37 21.79
CA ALA A 594 -6.85 1.82 21.47
C ALA A 594 -7.31 1.17 20.16
N ALA A 595 -8.38 0.40 20.20
CA ALA A 595 -8.91 -0.31 19.04
C ALA A 595 -9.75 0.59 18.13
N THR A 596 -10.29 1.70 18.65
CA THR A 596 -11.17 2.60 17.90
C THR A 596 -10.84 4.08 18.13
N LEU A 597 -11.33 4.94 17.23
CA LEU A 597 -11.20 6.39 17.39
C LEU A 597 -11.94 6.91 18.62
N GLU A 598 -13.04 6.26 19.03
CA GLU A 598 -13.74 6.56 20.29
C GLU A 598 -12.81 6.35 21.49
N GLU A 599 -12.05 5.26 21.52
CA GLU A 599 -11.08 5.01 22.59
C GLU A 599 -9.94 6.03 22.57
N VAL A 600 -9.51 6.47 21.39
CA VAL A 600 -8.56 7.59 21.25
C VAL A 600 -9.13 8.87 21.87
N LEU A 601 -10.36 9.26 21.53
CA LEU A 601 -10.98 10.46 22.10
C LEU A 601 -11.24 10.31 23.61
N ALA A 602 -11.64 9.14 24.08
CA ALA A 602 -11.77 8.84 25.50
C ALA A 602 -10.45 9.01 26.24
N HIS A 603 -9.33 8.59 25.65
CA HIS A 603 -7.98 8.81 26.16
C HIS A 603 -7.65 10.31 26.25
N TYR A 604 -7.89 11.07 25.18
CA TYR A 604 -7.62 12.51 25.17
C TYR A 604 -8.49 13.30 26.15
N LYS A 605 -9.73 12.87 26.44
CA LYS A 605 -10.54 13.46 27.53
C LYS A 605 -9.82 13.38 28.88
N GLN A 606 -9.22 12.23 29.19
CA GLN A 606 -8.49 12.03 30.44
C GLN A 606 -7.15 12.76 30.40
N PHE A 607 -6.50 12.83 29.24
CA PHE A 607 -5.31 13.63 29.03
C PHE A 607 -5.54 15.12 29.32
N PHE A 608 -6.59 15.74 28.76
CA PHE A 608 -6.88 17.15 29.02
C PHE A 608 -7.21 17.40 30.50
N LYS A 609 -7.98 16.52 31.15
CA LYS A 609 -8.22 16.59 32.60
C LYS A 609 -6.92 16.51 33.40
N ARG A 610 -6.01 15.59 33.03
CA ARG A 610 -4.69 15.46 33.65
C ARG A 610 -3.86 16.71 33.46
N VAL A 611 -3.79 17.27 32.26
CA VAL A 611 -3.09 18.53 31.98
C VAL A 611 -3.67 19.67 32.82
N GLN A 612 -4.99 19.77 32.93
CA GLN A 612 -5.66 20.77 33.76
C GLN A 612 -5.32 20.61 35.24
N VAL A 613 -5.27 19.38 35.75
CA VAL A 613 -4.86 19.11 37.15
C VAL A 613 -3.39 19.47 37.39
N GLN A 614 -2.50 19.19 36.43
CA GLN A 614 -1.06 19.44 36.56
C GLN A 614 -0.69 20.90 36.36
N ASN A 615 -1.32 21.57 35.39
CA ASN A 615 -1.09 22.96 35.04
C ASN A 615 -2.34 23.57 34.37
N PRO A 616 -3.24 24.21 35.14
CA PRO A 616 -4.44 24.87 34.60
C PRO A 616 -4.16 25.97 33.58
N GLN A 617 -2.94 26.51 33.55
CA GLN A 617 -2.50 27.57 32.63
C GLN A 617 -1.76 27.00 31.40
N ALA A 618 -1.75 25.67 31.23
CA ALA A 618 -1.07 25.04 30.10
C ALA A 618 -1.62 25.59 28.78
N PRO A 619 -0.76 25.96 27.81
CA PRO A 619 -1.21 26.44 26.51
C PRO A 619 -2.15 25.47 25.80
N LEU A 620 -1.99 24.16 26.01
CA LEU A 620 -2.87 23.12 25.45
C LEU A 620 -4.35 23.26 25.88
N LEU A 621 -4.65 24.02 26.92
CA LEU A 621 -6.01 24.18 27.46
C LEU A 621 -6.69 25.48 27.04
N THR A 622 -5.94 26.50 26.60
CA THR A 622 -6.46 27.85 26.43
C THR A 622 -6.03 28.53 25.15
N THR A 623 -6.97 29.21 24.49
CA THR A 623 -6.68 30.17 23.41
C THR A 623 -6.24 31.55 23.93
N LYS A 624 -6.37 31.80 25.24
CA LYS A 624 -6.13 33.10 25.89
C LYS A 624 -5.11 32.95 27.04
N PRO A 625 -3.82 32.73 26.74
CA PRO A 625 -2.80 32.54 27.77
C PRO A 625 -2.65 33.80 28.63
N GLY A 626 -2.35 33.59 29.92
CA GLY A 626 -2.12 34.68 30.88
C GLY A 626 -3.39 35.32 31.45
N VAL A 627 -4.59 34.87 31.06
CA VAL A 627 -5.86 35.32 31.67
C VAL A 627 -6.11 34.61 33.00
N VAL A 628 -6.58 35.35 34.00
CA VAL A 628 -6.93 34.84 35.33
C VAL A 628 -8.41 35.18 35.64
N PRO A 629 -9.26 34.18 35.94
CA PRO A 629 -8.96 32.74 35.99
C PRO A 629 -8.65 32.15 34.60
N ALA A 630 -7.97 31.00 34.56
CA ALA A 630 -7.66 30.30 33.31
C ALA A 630 -8.93 30.05 32.49
N VAL A 631 -8.88 30.36 31.19
CA VAL A 631 -9.96 30.01 30.25
C VAL A 631 -9.68 28.64 29.68
N ILE A 632 -10.49 27.63 30.01
CA ILE A 632 -10.33 26.27 29.48
C ILE A 632 -11.30 26.09 28.30
N ASP A 633 -10.83 26.37 27.09
CA ASP A 633 -11.67 26.43 25.88
C ASP A 633 -11.13 25.61 24.69
N ARG A 634 -9.92 25.03 24.81
CA ARG A 634 -9.37 24.14 23.79
C ARG A 634 -9.88 22.71 23.84
N PRO A 635 -10.02 22.04 25.00
CA PRO A 635 -10.55 20.68 25.04
C PRO A 635 -11.90 20.56 24.35
N PHE A 636 -12.16 19.43 23.68
CA PHE A 636 -13.47 19.14 23.11
C PHE A 636 -14.45 18.65 24.20
N THR A 637 -15.74 18.88 23.98
CA THR A 637 -16.83 18.44 24.87
C THR A 637 -17.46 17.13 24.37
N ASP A 638 -18.31 16.53 25.20
CA ASP A 638 -19.01 15.29 24.85
C ASP A 638 -19.98 15.48 23.68
N ASP A 639 -20.61 16.65 23.59
CA ASP A 639 -21.52 17.03 22.49
C ASP A 639 -20.77 17.23 21.16
N GLU A 640 -19.47 17.52 21.21
CA GLU A 640 -18.63 17.72 20.03
C GLU A 640 -18.02 16.42 19.49
N ILE A 641 -18.04 15.32 20.27
CA ILE A 641 -17.45 14.03 19.88
C ILE A 641 -18.01 13.50 18.55
N PRO A 642 -19.33 13.50 18.29
CA PRO A 642 -19.85 12.99 17.01
C PRO A 642 -19.29 13.72 15.79
N ALA A 643 -19.18 15.05 15.87
CA ALA A 643 -18.63 15.87 14.79
C ALA A 643 -17.12 15.62 14.61
N LEU A 644 -16.36 15.58 15.71
CA LEU A 644 -14.92 15.28 15.66
C LEU A 644 -14.63 13.89 15.08
N LEU A 645 -15.42 12.87 15.46
CA LEU A 645 -15.32 11.54 14.87
C LEU A 645 -15.67 11.53 13.38
N ALA A 646 -16.69 12.27 12.96
CA ALA A 646 -17.04 12.39 11.54
C ALA A 646 -15.84 12.94 10.74
N TYR A 647 -15.20 14.01 11.22
CA TYR A 647 -14.01 14.56 10.57
C TYR A 647 -12.83 13.58 10.55
N LEU A 648 -12.47 12.98 11.69
CA LEU A 648 -11.37 11.99 11.77
C LEU A 648 -11.64 10.75 10.90
N ARG A 649 -12.90 10.38 10.68
CA ARG A 649 -13.27 9.29 9.78
C ARG A 649 -13.06 9.63 8.31
N LYS A 650 -13.21 10.92 8.00
CA LYS A 650 -13.20 11.45 6.64
C LYS A 650 -11.79 11.70 6.11
N ILE A 651 -10.88 12.16 6.96
CA ILE A 651 -9.47 12.40 6.62
C ILE A 651 -8.64 11.12 6.61
#